data_AF-A0A818MVG5-F1
#
_entry.id   AF-A0A818MVG5-F1
#
_cell.length_a   1.000
_cell.length_b   1.000
_cell.length_c   1.000
_cell.angle_alpha   90.00
_cell.angle_beta   90.00
_cell.angle_gamma   90.00
#
_symmetry.space_group_name_H-M   'P 1'
#
loop_
_entity.id
_entity.type
_entity.pdbx_description
1 polymer ?
#
loop_
_entity_poly.entity_id
_entity_poly.type
_entity_poly.pdbx_seq_one_letter_code
_entity_poly.pdbx_strand_id
1 'polypeptide(L)'
;MTTADINNVNNDFVVVWLDSTIENNRDGRNTKALLRQLVRGNLLTFGDPDKCIDDITDKSTKRIFLIVSNAFGQHVIPLIHELSNIQAIYIFCGNRKVAETWAGSYTKISGIFTKKQPLSHKVCDDINLCDKDEDLPMSIFHLAERENTLKQLTKESRAFMWYKLILIVLRLMAKYGNAKTEMIAECRTSYYSNQIEQKKINDFEKNYDPTRACWWYTKDSFVYRLLNKALRTQNTEIIFKFRFFINDLHNQIEQLYHQYLNTHSSMIGHHHLTVYRGQRLGMKELDLLKSNVNELISMNSFLSATVNQTVATVFADTSDQLNKPSPLQSVLFIIDIYNMSKETTPFAFIQNYAACPDEEEVLFSMGAIFKVQSVEQRANMWHVHLQLSKEENEISQNLSKHMMKQIGSEPDPLSFGWFLFRMNKFDEAEHYAKYMLTQLPSNDKAIGNAYNLLGLMYKATHKLEESVEYYEKALEIYSQMNCHNSSQVIATHCSLGLAYLELGDSRNAEEQQRQAEEKLSKCSQANDPLLIATIEGLKAKIETEYGDNINALKSLERVLKNKLLRLPSVHASIASTMNGIGNVQEKLDNDVKALEYFQKALEIGNASLPPGHLDLVDYHTNIGRIYDKQKQFKFALEQFELALKIMEDFPREETDRIGKLEKYIIETKKKLR
;
A
#
# COMPACT_ATOMS: atom_id res chain seq x y z
N MET A 1 27.75 -4.07 -5.05
CA MET A 1 27.04 -5.35 -4.87
C MET A 1 28.06 -6.40 -4.46
N THR A 2 27.91 -6.95 -3.26
CA THR A 2 28.73 -8.05 -2.73
C THR A 2 28.31 -9.37 -3.36
N THR A 3 29.24 -10.32 -3.45
CA THR A 3 29.14 -11.61 -4.14
C THR A 3 28.16 -12.62 -3.54
N ALA A 4 27.38 -12.24 -2.52
CA ALA A 4 26.44 -13.11 -1.82
C ALA A 4 24.98 -13.03 -2.34
N ASP A 5 24.62 -12.04 -3.16
CA ASP A 5 23.26 -11.87 -3.73
C ASP A 5 23.05 -12.60 -5.08
N ILE A 6 23.94 -13.52 -5.46
CA ILE A 6 24.05 -14.05 -6.84
C ILE A 6 23.34 -15.41 -7.04
N ASN A 7 22.59 -15.96 -6.06
CA ASN A 7 22.08 -17.35 -6.17
C ASN A 7 20.57 -17.56 -6.41
N ASN A 8 19.75 -16.54 -6.68
CA ASN A 8 18.32 -16.73 -7.02
C ASN A 8 17.85 -15.80 -8.17
N VAL A 9 18.16 -16.13 -9.43
CA VAL A 9 17.56 -15.46 -10.61
C VAL A 9 17.07 -16.55 -11.57
N ASN A 10 15.87 -16.37 -12.10
CA ASN A 10 15.06 -17.30 -12.89
C ASN A 10 15.73 -17.57 -14.27
N ASN A 11 15.59 -18.79 -14.83
CA ASN A 11 16.24 -19.19 -16.10
C ASN A 11 15.35 -19.01 -17.35
N ASP A 12 14.19 -18.40 -17.19
CA ASP A 12 13.11 -18.30 -18.18
C ASP A 12 13.27 -17.12 -19.17
N PHE A 13 14.51 -16.87 -19.61
CA PHE A 13 14.81 -15.86 -20.63
C PHE A 13 16.05 -16.25 -21.42
N VAL A 14 16.19 -15.69 -22.63
CA VAL A 14 17.42 -15.78 -23.41
C VAL A 14 17.78 -14.40 -23.95
N VAL A 15 19.06 -14.06 -23.83
CA VAL A 15 19.60 -12.87 -24.49
C VAL A 15 20.16 -13.32 -25.83
N VAL A 16 19.65 -12.73 -26.91
CA VAL A 16 20.11 -12.99 -28.27
C VAL A 16 20.94 -11.80 -28.70
N TRP A 17 22.14 -12.02 -29.21
CA TRP A 17 22.96 -10.96 -29.79
C TRP A 17 23.26 -11.24 -31.26
N LEU A 18 22.65 -10.48 -32.15
CA LEU A 18 22.85 -10.52 -33.59
C LEU A 18 23.85 -9.43 -34.03
N ASP A 19 25.09 -9.84 -34.32
CA ASP A 19 26.15 -8.97 -34.83
C ASP A 19 27.25 -9.81 -35.51
N SER A 20 27.55 -9.51 -36.78
CA SER A 20 28.53 -10.22 -37.61
C SER A 20 29.97 -9.92 -37.23
N THR A 21 30.19 -8.87 -36.42
CA THR A 21 31.51 -8.39 -36.03
C THR A 21 31.87 -8.73 -34.58
N ILE A 22 30.97 -9.39 -33.85
CA ILE A 22 31.09 -9.62 -32.40
C ILE A 22 32.35 -10.41 -32.02
N GLU A 23 32.76 -11.37 -32.84
CA GLU A 23 33.97 -12.18 -32.63
C GLU A 23 35.24 -11.51 -33.16
N ASN A 24 35.10 -10.61 -34.12
CA ASN A 24 36.23 -10.06 -34.89
C ASN A 24 36.96 -8.96 -34.10
N ASN A 25 36.27 -8.21 -33.23
CA ASN A 25 36.86 -7.11 -32.47
C ASN A 25 37.05 -7.46 -30.98
N ARG A 26 38.16 -7.02 -30.39
CA ARG A 26 38.51 -7.22 -28.96
C ARG A 26 37.44 -6.65 -28.03
N ASP A 27 36.83 -5.52 -28.40
CA ASP A 27 35.73 -4.93 -27.64
C ASP A 27 34.42 -5.73 -27.71
N GLY A 28 34.13 -6.36 -28.85
CA GLY A 28 32.98 -7.26 -29.02
C GLY A 28 33.11 -8.50 -28.13
N ARG A 29 34.29 -9.15 -28.16
CA ARG A 29 34.61 -10.31 -27.31
C ARG A 29 34.56 -9.98 -25.81
N ASN A 30 35.09 -8.82 -25.40
CA ASN A 30 35.04 -8.38 -24.01
C ASN A 30 33.61 -8.09 -23.53
N THR A 31 32.79 -7.47 -24.39
CA THR A 31 31.39 -7.17 -24.05
C THR A 31 30.53 -8.43 -24.03
N LYS A 32 30.77 -9.37 -24.95
CA LYS A 32 30.17 -10.71 -24.95
C LYS A 32 30.51 -11.48 -23.67
N ALA A 33 31.77 -11.45 -23.22
CA ALA A 33 32.19 -12.09 -21.98
C ALA A 33 31.50 -11.47 -20.75
N LEU A 34 31.44 -10.14 -20.69
CA LEU A 34 30.75 -9.40 -19.63
C LEU A 34 29.25 -9.74 -19.59
N LEU A 35 28.55 -9.65 -20.73
CA LEU A 35 27.13 -9.98 -20.82
C LEU A 35 26.88 -11.45 -20.49
N ARG A 36 27.69 -12.38 -20.99
CA ARG A 36 27.57 -13.80 -20.68
C ARG A 36 27.71 -14.08 -19.18
N GLN A 37 28.60 -13.37 -18.48
CA GLN A 37 28.74 -13.46 -17.03
C GLN A 37 27.51 -12.88 -16.32
N LEU A 38 27.05 -11.71 -16.75
CA LEU A 38 25.91 -11.02 -16.14
C LEU A 38 24.58 -11.80 -16.29
N VAL A 39 24.39 -12.45 -17.44
CA VAL A 39 23.18 -13.23 -17.76
C VAL A 39 23.38 -14.73 -17.52
N ARG A 40 24.39 -15.10 -16.72
CA ARG A 40 24.68 -16.46 -16.24
C ARG A 40 24.74 -17.55 -17.32
N GLY A 41 25.21 -17.20 -18.52
CA GLY A 41 25.35 -18.13 -19.64
C GLY A 41 24.17 -18.16 -20.62
N ASN A 42 23.04 -17.49 -20.33
CA ASN A 42 21.87 -17.40 -21.21
C ASN A 42 22.05 -16.40 -22.37
N LEU A 43 23.23 -16.42 -23.01
CA LEU A 43 23.59 -15.55 -24.13
C LEU A 43 23.86 -16.37 -25.40
N LEU A 44 23.01 -16.17 -26.41
CA LEU A 44 23.18 -16.69 -27.75
C LEU A 44 23.72 -15.59 -28.67
N THR A 45 24.57 -15.97 -29.61
CA THR A 45 25.17 -15.00 -30.55
C THR A 45 25.06 -15.50 -31.97
N PHE A 46 24.59 -14.65 -32.86
CA PHE A 46 24.42 -14.96 -34.28
C PHE A 46 25.19 -13.94 -35.13
N GLY A 47 25.85 -14.43 -36.18
CA GLY A 47 26.42 -13.59 -37.24
C GLY A 47 25.57 -13.57 -38.51
N ASP A 48 24.55 -14.43 -38.55
CA ASP A 48 23.67 -14.68 -39.68
C ASP A 48 22.22 -14.33 -39.25
N PRO A 49 21.56 -13.35 -39.91
CA PRO A 49 20.23 -12.90 -39.51
C PRO A 49 19.15 -13.97 -39.73
N ASP A 50 19.25 -14.82 -40.75
CA ASP A 50 18.21 -15.80 -41.06
C ASP A 50 18.17 -16.89 -39.98
N LYS A 51 19.34 -17.41 -39.59
CA LYS A 51 19.47 -18.35 -38.46
C LYS A 51 19.03 -17.74 -37.13
N CYS A 52 19.21 -16.43 -36.96
CA CYS A 52 18.76 -15.73 -35.77
C CYS A 52 17.23 -15.65 -35.71
N ILE A 53 16.58 -15.39 -36.84
CA ILE A 53 15.11 -15.33 -36.94
C ILE A 53 14.52 -16.74 -36.74
N ASP A 54 15.09 -17.76 -37.36
CA ASP A 54 14.67 -19.15 -37.17
C ASP A 54 14.74 -19.55 -35.70
N ASP A 55 15.84 -19.25 -35.00
CA ASP A 55 16.02 -19.58 -33.58
C ASP A 55 15.11 -18.75 -32.65
N ILE A 56 14.82 -17.49 -32.99
CA ILE A 56 13.84 -16.65 -32.28
C ILE A 56 12.42 -17.19 -32.44
N THR A 57 12.09 -17.72 -33.62
CA THR A 57 10.76 -18.23 -33.96
C THR A 57 10.54 -19.63 -33.37
N ASP A 58 11.56 -20.50 -33.40
CA ASP A 58 11.55 -21.83 -32.77
C ASP A 58 11.50 -21.75 -31.24
N LYS A 59 12.02 -20.68 -30.64
CA LYS A 59 11.96 -20.41 -29.19
C LYS A 59 10.75 -19.56 -28.78
N SER A 60 9.60 -19.83 -29.38
CA SER A 60 8.33 -19.13 -29.12
C SER A 60 7.90 -19.10 -27.65
N THR A 61 8.46 -19.96 -26.80
CA THR A 61 8.14 -20.09 -25.36
C THR A 61 9.09 -19.36 -24.42
N LYS A 62 10.25 -18.86 -24.87
CA LYS A 62 11.22 -18.15 -24.02
C LYS A 62 11.10 -16.64 -24.15
N ARG A 63 11.26 -15.89 -23.06
CA ARG A 63 11.39 -14.43 -23.10
C ARG A 63 12.70 -14.02 -23.76
N ILE A 64 12.64 -13.26 -24.85
CA ILE A 64 13.80 -12.87 -25.66
C ILE A 64 14.16 -11.40 -25.43
N PHE A 65 15.40 -11.17 -25.03
CA PHE A 65 16.04 -9.86 -24.99
C PHE A 65 17.03 -9.78 -26.16
N LEU A 66 16.66 -9.05 -27.21
CA LEU A 66 17.43 -9.02 -28.45
C LEU A 66 18.38 -7.82 -28.48
N ILE A 67 19.67 -8.08 -28.58
CA ILE A 67 20.70 -7.09 -28.90
C ILE A 67 21.01 -7.21 -30.39
N VAL A 68 20.86 -6.12 -31.15
CA VAL A 68 21.10 -6.14 -32.59
C VAL A 68 22.01 -4.98 -33.00
N SER A 69 22.92 -5.27 -33.94
CA SER A 69 23.75 -4.24 -34.54
C SER A 69 22.93 -3.32 -35.45
N ASN A 70 23.36 -2.07 -35.65
CA ASN A 70 22.66 -1.17 -36.57
C ASN A 70 22.56 -1.72 -38.01
N ALA A 71 23.54 -2.52 -38.45
CA ALA A 71 23.56 -3.08 -39.81
C ALA A 71 22.45 -4.11 -40.03
N PHE A 72 22.09 -4.88 -39.01
CA PHE A 72 21.02 -5.87 -39.10
C PHE A 72 19.67 -5.33 -38.61
N GLY A 73 19.68 -4.40 -37.65
CA GLY A 73 18.48 -3.91 -36.99
C GLY A 73 17.42 -3.38 -37.96
N GLN A 74 17.83 -2.63 -38.99
CA GLN A 74 16.90 -2.05 -39.97
C GLN A 74 16.15 -3.10 -40.80
N HIS A 75 16.72 -4.29 -41.00
CA HIS A 75 16.15 -5.35 -41.83
C HIS A 75 15.47 -6.45 -41.00
N VAL A 76 16.01 -6.76 -39.82
CA VAL A 76 15.53 -7.86 -38.99
C VAL A 76 14.37 -7.42 -38.09
N ILE A 77 14.44 -6.22 -37.48
CA ILE A 77 13.40 -5.74 -36.56
C ILE A 77 12.00 -5.71 -37.19
N PRO A 78 11.78 -5.23 -38.44
CA PRO A 78 10.47 -5.27 -39.10
C PRO A 78 9.81 -6.65 -39.14
N LEU A 79 10.61 -7.73 -39.15
CA LEU A 79 10.13 -9.10 -39.29
C LEU A 79 9.75 -9.74 -37.95
N ILE A 80 10.26 -9.22 -36.83
CA ILE A 80 10.16 -9.91 -35.53
C ILE A 80 9.62 -9.03 -34.40
N HIS A 81 9.54 -7.70 -34.55
CA HIS A 81 9.19 -6.81 -33.43
C HIS A 81 7.78 -7.03 -32.86
N GLU A 82 6.88 -7.67 -33.60
CA GLU A 82 5.52 -7.97 -33.17
C GLU A 82 5.43 -9.30 -32.41
N LEU A 83 6.46 -10.15 -32.47
CA LEU A 83 6.46 -11.45 -31.81
C LEU A 83 6.36 -11.29 -30.29
N SER A 84 5.37 -11.96 -29.68
CA SER A 84 5.03 -11.84 -28.25
C SER A 84 6.17 -12.27 -27.32
N ASN A 85 7.02 -13.19 -27.75
CA ASN A 85 8.17 -13.68 -26.99
C ASN A 85 9.32 -12.66 -26.92
N ILE A 86 9.37 -11.64 -27.78
CA ILE A 86 10.34 -10.53 -27.67
C ILE A 86 9.88 -9.53 -26.61
N GLN A 87 10.66 -9.40 -25.54
CA GLN A 87 10.40 -8.49 -24.42
C GLN A 87 11.03 -7.12 -24.64
N ALA A 88 12.26 -7.08 -25.13
CA ALA A 88 12.96 -5.83 -25.40
C ALA A 88 14.03 -6.01 -26.48
N ILE A 89 14.19 -4.96 -27.29
CA ILE A 89 15.20 -4.86 -28.34
C ILE A 89 16.17 -3.72 -28.00
N TYR A 90 17.46 -4.01 -28.08
CA TYR A 90 18.54 -3.07 -27.80
C TYR A 90 19.39 -2.92 -29.05
N ILE A 91 19.55 -1.68 -29.53
CA ILE A 91 20.41 -1.43 -30.68
C ILE A 91 21.81 -1.08 -30.16
N PHE A 92 22.80 -1.87 -30.55
CA PHE A 92 24.19 -1.57 -30.27
C PHE A 92 24.88 -1.02 -31.53
N CYS A 93 25.37 0.22 -31.48
CA CYS A 93 25.90 0.89 -32.66
C CYS A 93 27.03 1.87 -32.33
N GLY A 94 27.96 2.06 -33.27
CA GLY A 94 29.01 3.08 -33.13
C GLY A 94 28.51 4.51 -33.32
N ASN A 95 27.41 4.70 -34.06
CA ASN A 95 26.82 6.01 -34.36
C ASN A 95 25.32 6.02 -34.09
N ARG A 96 24.95 6.62 -32.95
CA ARG A 96 23.57 6.71 -32.45
C ARG A 96 22.60 7.39 -33.42
N LYS A 97 23.06 8.42 -34.15
CA LYS A 97 22.20 9.23 -35.02
C LYS A 97 21.56 8.42 -36.16
N VAL A 98 22.25 7.39 -36.66
CA VAL A 98 21.74 6.54 -37.75
C VAL A 98 20.62 5.64 -37.23
N ALA A 99 20.82 4.99 -36.08
CA ALA A 99 19.80 4.14 -35.45
C ALA A 99 18.54 4.94 -35.07
N GLU A 100 18.70 6.19 -34.62
CA GLU A 100 17.57 7.06 -34.24
C GLU A 100 16.62 7.39 -35.40
N THR A 101 17.09 7.32 -36.66
CA THR A 101 16.24 7.64 -37.84
C THR A 101 15.13 6.62 -38.09
N TRP A 102 15.29 5.37 -37.65
CA TRP A 102 14.33 4.29 -37.92
C TRP A 102 13.86 3.57 -36.66
N ALA A 103 14.68 3.53 -35.58
CA ALA A 103 14.33 2.86 -34.33
C ALA A 103 13.12 3.48 -33.62
N GLY A 104 12.84 4.77 -33.84
CA GLY A 104 11.69 5.44 -33.23
C GLY A 104 10.33 4.88 -33.65
N SER A 105 10.28 4.12 -34.75
CA SER A 105 9.06 3.54 -35.30
C SER A 105 8.65 2.21 -34.66
N TYR A 106 9.48 1.63 -33.78
CA TYR A 106 9.25 0.30 -33.20
C TYR A 106 9.14 0.37 -31.68
N THR A 107 8.03 -0.13 -31.14
CA THR A 107 7.66 0.02 -29.72
C THR A 107 8.50 -0.82 -28.77
N LYS A 108 8.98 -1.98 -29.20
CA LYS A 108 9.79 -2.90 -28.38
C LYS A 108 11.27 -2.51 -28.26
N ILE A 109 11.69 -1.39 -28.85
CA ILE A 109 13.08 -0.93 -28.73
C ILE A 109 13.26 -0.22 -27.38
N SER A 110 13.94 -0.89 -26.45
CA SER A 110 14.21 -0.40 -25.09
C SER A 110 15.35 0.62 -25.04
N GLY A 111 16.22 0.66 -26.06
CA GLY A 111 17.15 1.77 -26.23
C GLY A 111 18.22 1.57 -27.31
N ILE A 112 18.97 2.66 -27.54
CA ILE A 112 20.10 2.70 -28.47
C ILE A 112 21.38 3.01 -27.67
N PHE A 113 22.36 2.13 -27.79
CA PHE A 113 23.56 2.13 -26.97
C PHE A 113 24.81 2.22 -27.84
N THR A 114 25.72 3.10 -27.45
CA THR A 114 27.05 3.26 -28.07
C THR A 114 28.17 2.75 -27.19
N LYS A 115 27.88 2.43 -25.92
CA LYS A 115 28.83 1.97 -24.92
C LYS A 115 28.35 0.68 -24.28
N LYS A 116 29.31 -0.21 -24.00
CA LYS A 116 29.08 -1.57 -23.46
C LYS A 116 28.48 -1.61 -22.05
N GLN A 117 28.94 -0.76 -21.14
CA GLN A 117 28.47 -0.73 -19.75
C GLN A 117 26.99 -0.32 -19.63
N PRO A 118 26.53 0.79 -20.24
CA PRO A 118 25.11 1.16 -20.22
C PRO A 118 24.19 0.11 -20.85
N LEU A 119 24.61 -0.51 -21.97
CA LEU A 119 23.86 -1.59 -22.58
C LEU A 119 23.72 -2.76 -21.61
N SER A 120 24.82 -3.22 -21.04
CA SER A 120 24.84 -4.40 -20.16
C SER A 120 24.02 -4.18 -18.89
N HIS A 121 24.14 -2.99 -18.26
CA HIS A 121 23.31 -2.63 -17.11
C HIS A 121 21.82 -2.58 -17.49
N LYS A 122 21.47 -1.92 -18.60
CA LYS A 122 20.07 -1.82 -19.01
C LYS A 122 19.43 -3.18 -19.31
N VAL A 123 20.15 -4.06 -20.02
CA VAL A 123 19.69 -5.43 -20.28
C VAL A 123 19.47 -6.17 -18.96
N CYS A 124 20.39 -6.06 -18.00
CA CYS A 124 20.24 -6.69 -16.69
C CYS A 124 19.10 -6.07 -15.87
N ASP A 125 18.93 -4.76 -15.90
CA ASP A 125 17.87 -4.06 -15.19
C ASP A 125 16.51 -4.49 -15.73
N ASP A 126 16.34 -4.57 -17.05
CA ASP A 126 15.10 -5.01 -17.70
C ASP A 126 14.80 -6.49 -17.41
N ILE A 127 15.82 -7.36 -17.42
CA ILE A 127 15.68 -8.77 -17.01
C ILE A 127 15.23 -8.85 -15.53
N ASN A 128 15.91 -8.11 -14.64
CA ASN A 128 15.59 -8.10 -13.21
C ASN A 128 14.23 -7.43 -12.91
N LEU A 129 13.78 -6.49 -13.74
CA LEU A 129 12.45 -5.88 -13.68
C LEU A 129 11.38 -6.92 -14.04
N CYS A 130 11.59 -7.69 -15.11
CA CYS A 130 10.70 -8.77 -15.51
C CYS A 130 10.66 -9.93 -14.49
N ASP A 131 11.77 -10.26 -13.83
CA ASP A 131 11.81 -11.31 -12.79
C ASP A 131 11.26 -10.81 -11.44
N LYS A 132 11.25 -9.51 -11.18
CA LYS A 132 10.56 -8.90 -10.03
C LYS A 132 9.10 -8.57 -10.32
N ASP A 133 8.60 -8.80 -11.53
CA ASP A 133 7.18 -8.66 -11.88
C ASP A 133 6.34 -9.88 -11.46
N GLU A 134 6.94 -10.90 -10.83
CA GLU A 134 6.29 -12.17 -10.47
C GLU A 134 5.67 -12.24 -9.05
N ASP A 135 5.99 -11.32 -8.13
CA ASP A 135 5.31 -11.26 -6.82
C ASP A 135 3.93 -10.59 -6.96
N LEU A 136 2.88 -11.21 -6.43
CA LEU A 136 1.53 -10.67 -6.61
C LEU A 136 1.21 -9.48 -5.69
N PRO A 137 0.52 -8.44 -6.18
CA PRO A 137 -0.22 -7.49 -5.36
C PRO A 137 -1.52 -8.11 -4.81
N MET A 138 -1.50 -9.38 -4.41
CA MET A 138 -2.62 -9.98 -3.69
C MET A 138 -2.40 -9.79 -2.20
N SER A 139 -3.32 -9.06 -1.56
CA SER A 139 -3.52 -9.27 -0.13
C SER A 139 -4.43 -10.48 0.00
N ILE A 140 -3.84 -11.64 0.26
CA ILE A 140 -4.62 -12.79 0.72
C ILE A 140 -4.79 -12.61 2.23
N PHE A 141 -6.02 -12.43 2.68
CA PHE A 141 -6.37 -12.28 4.10
C PHE A 141 -7.63 -13.07 4.37
N HIS A 142 -7.71 -13.62 5.57
CA HIS A 142 -8.84 -14.44 6.02
C HIS A 142 -10.03 -13.55 6.37
N LEU A 143 -10.94 -13.27 5.44
CA LEU A 143 -12.22 -12.63 5.74
C LEU A 143 -13.30 -13.71 5.77
N ALA A 144 -13.35 -14.49 6.85
CA ALA A 144 -14.38 -15.51 7.00
C ALA A 144 -15.76 -14.85 7.00
N GLU A 145 -16.80 -15.54 6.47
CA GLU A 145 -18.20 -15.07 6.49
C GLU A 145 -18.72 -14.68 7.90
N ARG A 146 -18.01 -15.12 8.95
CA ARG A 146 -18.30 -14.79 10.35
C ARG A 146 -17.67 -13.48 10.83
N GLU A 147 -16.77 -12.85 10.07
CA GLU A 147 -16.08 -11.60 10.41
C GLU A 147 -16.92 -10.34 10.10
N ASN A 148 -18.21 -10.37 10.42
CA ASN A 148 -19.12 -9.25 10.20
C ASN A 148 -18.90 -8.08 11.18
N THR A 149 -17.96 -8.23 12.11
CA THR A 149 -17.63 -7.23 13.13
C THR A 149 -16.11 -7.08 13.29
N LEU A 150 -15.64 -5.87 13.60
CA LEU A 150 -14.21 -5.59 13.80
C LEU A 150 -13.57 -6.42 14.92
N LYS A 151 -14.35 -6.94 15.88
CA LYS A 151 -13.87 -7.84 16.94
C LYS A 151 -13.29 -9.15 16.40
N GLN A 152 -13.79 -9.59 15.25
CA GLN A 152 -13.53 -10.92 14.72
C GLN A 152 -12.49 -10.90 13.59
N LEU A 153 -12.03 -9.72 13.15
CA LEU A 153 -11.05 -9.60 12.08
C LEU A 153 -9.68 -10.13 12.51
N THR A 154 -9.11 -11.02 11.69
CA THR A 154 -7.68 -11.38 11.76
C THR A 154 -6.76 -10.17 11.56
N LYS A 155 -5.48 -10.31 11.93
CA LYS A 155 -4.45 -9.26 11.77
C LYS A 155 -4.32 -8.84 10.30
N GLU A 156 -4.38 -9.81 9.40
CA GLU A 156 -4.27 -9.69 7.96
C GLU A 156 -5.50 -8.97 7.38
N SER A 157 -6.71 -9.33 7.84
CA SER A 157 -7.96 -8.66 7.44
C SER A 157 -8.02 -7.21 7.88
N ARG A 158 -7.46 -6.88 9.06
CA ARG A 158 -7.34 -5.48 9.50
C ARG A 158 -6.42 -4.67 8.59
N ALA A 159 -5.25 -5.19 8.25
CA ALA A 159 -4.31 -4.51 7.34
C ALA A 159 -4.94 -4.22 5.98
N PHE A 160 -5.68 -5.20 5.43
CA PHE A 160 -6.43 -5.02 4.20
C PHE A 160 -7.50 -3.94 4.32
N MET A 161 -8.29 -3.95 5.39
CA MET A 161 -9.35 -2.96 5.56
C MET A 161 -8.79 -1.54 5.65
N TRP A 162 -7.64 -1.36 6.31
CA TRP A 162 -6.91 -0.11 6.31
C TRP A 162 -6.46 0.29 4.89
N TYR A 163 -5.93 -0.63 4.09
CA TYR A 163 -5.58 -0.35 2.69
C TYR A 163 -6.79 0.07 1.83
N LYS A 164 -7.94 -0.59 2.00
CA LYS A 164 -9.21 -0.23 1.34
C LYS A 164 -9.63 1.21 1.64
N LEU A 165 -9.44 1.65 2.88
CA LEU A 165 -9.75 3.01 3.29
C LEU A 165 -8.80 4.03 2.66
N ILE A 166 -7.50 3.72 2.52
CA ILE A 166 -6.58 4.54 1.73
C ILE A 166 -7.14 4.76 0.33
N LEU A 167 -7.60 3.71 -0.35
CA LEU A 167 -8.15 3.83 -1.71
C LEU A 167 -9.38 4.73 -1.78
N ILE A 168 -10.31 4.62 -0.81
CA ILE A 168 -11.47 5.51 -0.71
C ILE A 168 -11.02 6.96 -0.56
N VAL A 169 -10.05 7.22 0.31
CA VAL A 169 -9.51 8.55 0.56
C VAL A 169 -8.80 9.09 -0.69
N LEU A 170 -7.98 8.29 -1.37
CA LEU A 170 -7.28 8.70 -2.59
C LEU A 170 -8.23 9.17 -3.69
N ARG A 171 -9.36 8.49 -3.88
CA ARG A 171 -10.41 8.91 -4.83
C ARG A 171 -10.99 10.27 -4.50
N LEU A 172 -11.22 10.54 -3.23
CA LEU A 172 -11.74 11.84 -2.77
C LEU A 172 -10.69 12.94 -2.94
N MET A 173 -9.43 12.59 -2.72
CA MET A 173 -8.29 13.50 -2.86
C MET A 173 -7.88 13.78 -4.30
N ALA A 174 -8.35 13.02 -5.28
CA ALA A 174 -8.05 13.25 -6.70
C ALA A 174 -8.49 14.65 -7.20
N LYS A 175 -9.41 15.30 -6.49
CA LYS A 175 -9.92 16.64 -6.79
C LYS A 175 -9.06 17.79 -6.22
N TYR A 176 -8.11 17.49 -5.34
CA TYR A 176 -7.32 18.50 -4.63
C TYR A 176 -5.90 18.61 -5.19
N GLY A 177 -5.46 19.87 -5.27
CA GLY A 177 -4.16 20.26 -5.78
C GLY A 177 -3.94 19.91 -7.25
N ASN A 178 -2.70 19.99 -7.71
CA ASN A 178 -2.36 19.72 -9.11
C ASN A 178 -1.90 18.26 -9.29
N ALA A 179 -2.79 17.33 -8.95
CA ALA A 179 -2.51 15.89 -8.87
C ALA A 179 -1.94 15.31 -10.18
N LYS A 180 -2.40 15.78 -11.35
CA LYS A 180 -1.83 15.38 -12.64
C LYS A 180 -0.37 15.82 -12.79
N THR A 181 -0.05 17.07 -12.44
CA THR A 181 1.32 17.60 -12.52
C THR A 181 2.27 16.90 -11.55
N GLU A 182 1.80 16.55 -10.35
CA GLU A 182 2.58 15.77 -9.38
C GLU A 182 2.92 14.38 -9.91
N MET A 183 1.93 13.67 -10.46
CA MET A 183 2.16 12.38 -11.11
C MET A 183 3.23 12.51 -12.21
N ILE A 184 3.11 13.54 -13.06
CA ILE A 184 4.06 13.79 -14.16
C ILE A 184 5.46 14.07 -13.63
N ALA A 185 5.60 14.89 -12.57
CA ALA A 185 6.89 15.19 -11.96
C ALA A 185 7.57 13.93 -11.40
N GLU A 186 6.80 13.05 -10.76
CA GLU A 186 7.29 11.76 -10.28
C GLU A 186 7.76 10.86 -11.42
N CYS A 187 6.96 10.77 -12.48
CA CYS A 187 7.30 9.98 -13.66
C CYS A 187 8.57 10.53 -14.34
N ARG A 188 8.72 11.85 -14.44
CA ARG A 188 9.92 12.50 -14.99
C ARG A 188 11.16 12.19 -14.17
N THR A 189 11.03 12.19 -12.85
CA THR A 189 12.13 11.88 -11.92
C THR A 189 12.53 10.41 -12.04
N SER A 190 11.55 9.50 -11.98
CA SER A 190 11.75 8.06 -12.11
C SER A 190 12.35 7.63 -13.46
N TYR A 191 12.04 8.35 -14.54
CA TYR A 191 12.52 8.06 -15.90
C TYR A 191 13.46 9.14 -16.46
N TYR A 192 14.17 9.87 -15.62
CA TYR A 192 15.01 11.01 -16.04
C TYR A 192 15.98 10.67 -17.17
N SER A 193 16.59 9.48 -17.13
CA SER A 193 17.57 9.01 -18.13
C SER A 193 16.95 8.37 -19.37
N ASN A 194 15.64 8.08 -19.38
CA ASN A 194 14.97 7.36 -20.46
C ASN A 194 14.21 8.31 -21.40
N GLN A 195 14.86 8.72 -22.50
CA GLN A 195 14.28 9.65 -23.48
C GLN A 195 13.00 9.15 -24.15
N ILE A 196 12.80 7.83 -24.28
CA ILE A 196 11.59 7.25 -24.86
C ILE A 196 10.41 7.48 -23.91
N GLU A 197 10.61 7.18 -22.63
CA GLU A 197 9.59 7.41 -21.61
C GLU A 197 9.33 8.91 -21.40
N GLN A 198 10.35 9.77 -21.47
CA GLN A 198 10.15 11.22 -21.44
C GLN A 198 9.25 11.71 -22.58
N LYS A 199 9.38 11.16 -23.80
CA LYS A 199 8.46 11.47 -24.90
C LYS A 199 7.04 10.99 -24.61
N LYS A 200 6.87 9.78 -24.08
CA LYS A 200 5.56 9.25 -23.67
C LYS A 200 4.93 10.11 -22.55
N ILE A 201 5.72 10.59 -21.60
CA ILE A 201 5.27 11.49 -20.53
C ILE A 201 4.81 12.84 -21.09
N ASN A 202 5.54 13.42 -22.05
CA ASN A 202 5.13 14.68 -22.68
C ASN A 202 3.82 14.52 -23.50
N ASP A 203 3.66 13.39 -24.19
CA ASP A 203 2.42 13.05 -24.89
C ASP A 203 1.25 12.92 -23.90
N PHE A 204 1.45 12.21 -22.79
CA PHE A 204 0.48 12.11 -21.70
C PHE A 204 0.12 13.48 -21.13
N GLU A 205 1.10 14.31 -20.78
CA GLU A 205 0.86 15.63 -20.19
C GLU A 205 -0.03 16.50 -21.09
N LYS A 206 0.25 16.51 -22.40
CA LYS A 206 -0.44 17.34 -23.38
C LYS A 206 -1.81 16.78 -23.81
N ASN A 207 -1.92 15.47 -24.02
CA ASN A 207 -3.04 14.85 -24.72
C ASN A 207 -3.88 13.91 -23.85
N TYR A 208 -3.60 13.80 -22.55
CA TYR A 208 -4.38 12.94 -21.66
C TYR A 208 -5.84 13.38 -21.57
N ASP A 209 -6.73 12.39 -21.70
CA ASP A 209 -8.17 12.50 -21.54
C ASP A 209 -8.68 11.41 -20.58
N PRO A 210 -9.55 11.75 -19.60
CA PRO A 210 -10.05 10.77 -18.62
C PRO A 210 -10.79 9.56 -19.23
N THR A 211 -11.37 9.69 -20.42
CA THR A 211 -12.03 8.57 -21.13
C THR A 211 -11.01 7.61 -21.78
N ARG A 212 -9.72 7.91 -21.70
CA ARG A 212 -8.62 7.08 -22.21
C ARG A 212 -7.73 6.53 -21.09
N ALA A 213 -8.20 6.53 -19.84
CA ALA A 213 -7.44 5.99 -18.72
C ALA A 213 -7.11 4.49 -18.90
N CYS A 214 -8.08 3.66 -19.31
CA CYS A 214 -7.84 2.23 -19.62
C CYS A 214 -6.78 2.05 -20.73
N TRP A 215 -6.78 2.92 -21.74
CA TRP A 215 -5.82 2.88 -22.84
C TRP A 215 -4.40 3.18 -22.33
N TRP A 216 -4.25 4.20 -21.50
CA TRP A 216 -2.97 4.56 -20.91
C TRP A 216 -2.46 3.51 -19.92
N TYR A 217 -3.37 2.84 -19.21
CA TYR A 217 -3.02 1.77 -18.29
C TYR A 217 -2.51 0.52 -19.03
N THR A 218 -3.15 0.15 -20.13
CA THR A 218 -2.79 -1.04 -20.93
C THR A 218 -1.66 -0.78 -21.93
N LYS A 219 -1.34 0.49 -22.21
CA LYS A 219 -0.19 0.86 -23.03
C LYS A 219 1.10 0.61 -22.26
N ASP A 220 2.05 -0.09 -22.90
CA ASP A 220 3.41 -0.19 -22.39
C ASP A 220 4.04 1.21 -22.21
N SER A 221 4.03 1.67 -20.98
CA SER A 221 4.38 3.03 -20.60
C SER A 221 4.80 3.10 -19.13
N PHE A 222 5.31 4.26 -18.75
CA PHE A 222 5.63 4.61 -17.36
C PHE A 222 4.45 4.41 -16.39
N VAL A 223 3.20 4.57 -16.86
CA VAL A 223 1.99 4.51 -16.02
C VAL A 223 1.81 3.12 -15.43
N TYR A 224 1.71 2.09 -16.27
CA TYR A 224 1.53 0.70 -15.84
C TYR A 224 2.64 0.27 -14.89
N ARG A 225 3.90 0.50 -15.26
CA ARG A 225 5.07 0.04 -14.51
C ARG A 225 5.19 0.70 -13.13
N LEU A 226 5.11 2.03 -13.06
CA LEU A 226 5.25 2.73 -11.78
C LEU A 226 4.06 2.46 -10.87
N LEU A 227 2.84 2.52 -11.40
CA LEU A 227 1.63 2.31 -10.60
C LEU A 227 1.58 0.89 -10.07
N ASN A 228 1.74 -0.14 -10.91
CA ASN A 228 1.67 -1.52 -10.45
C ASN A 228 2.82 -1.87 -9.51
N LYS A 229 4.03 -1.34 -9.73
CA LYS A 229 5.11 -1.46 -8.75
C LYS A 229 4.73 -0.84 -7.41
N ALA A 230 4.20 0.38 -7.41
CA ALA A 230 3.82 1.07 -6.18
C ALA A 230 2.70 0.37 -5.43
N LEU A 231 1.70 -0.16 -6.14
CA LEU A 231 0.61 -0.96 -5.57
C LEU A 231 1.15 -2.27 -4.96
N ARG A 232 2.09 -2.94 -5.64
CA ARG A 232 2.76 -4.16 -5.14
C ARG A 232 3.59 -3.92 -3.90
N THR A 233 4.44 -2.89 -3.91
CA THR A 233 5.31 -2.54 -2.78
C THR A 233 4.62 -1.70 -1.73
N GLN A 234 3.32 -1.41 -1.88
CA GLN A 234 2.55 -0.50 -1.02
C GLN A 234 3.24 0.85 -0.79
N ASN A 235 3.89 1.39 -1.84
CA ASN A 235 4.54 2.69 -1.78
C ASN A 235 3.46 3.79 -1.80
N THR A 236 3.05 4.21 -0.61
CA THR A 236 1.99 5.18 -0.36
C THR A 236 2.28 6.55 -0.98
N GLU A 237 3.54 6.98 -1.05
CA GLU A 237 3.93 8.23 -1.69
C GLU A 237 3.65 8.21 -3.21
N ILE A 238 4.11 7.17 -3.91
CA ILE A 238 3.85 7.04 -5.35
C ILE A 238 2.37 6.82 -5.61
N ILE A 239 1.70 5.97 -4.82
CA ILE A 239 0.24 5.77 -4.92
C ILE A 239 -0.50 7.11 -4.76
N PHE A 240 -0.09 7.95 -3.79
CA PHE A 240 -0.67 9.27 -3.57
C PHE A 240 -0.43 10.22 -4.75
N LYS A 241 0.76 10.23 -5.34
CA LYS A 241 1.06 11.03 -6.54
C LYS A 241 0.25 10.55 -7.75
N PHE A 242 -0.08 9.26 -7.82
CA PHE A 242 -0.92 8.66 -8.87
C PHE A 242 -2.43 8.75 -8.60
N ARG A 243 -2.88 9.38 -7.51
CA ARG A 243 -4.30 9.47 -7.10
C ARG A 243 -5.24 9.95 -8.21
N PHE A 244 -4.76 10.88 -9.02
CA PHE A 244 -5.48 11.39 -10.19
C PHE A 244 -5.82 10.28 -11.18
N PHE A 245 -4.79 9.57 -11.65
CA PHE A 245 -4.95 8.53 -12.66
C PHE A 245 -5.69 7.31 -12.10
N ILE A 246 -5.44 6.95 -10.84
CA ILE A 246 -6.18 5.91 -10.12
C ILE A 246 -7.68 6.21 -10.12
N ASN A 247 -8.06 7.45 -9.82
CA ASN A 247 -9.45 7.87 -9.79
C ASN A 247 -10.08 7.82 -11.19
N ASP A 248 -9.40 8.34 -12.22
CA ASP A 248 -9.92 8.32 -13.59
C ASP A 248 -10.06 6.91 -14.13
N LEU A 249 -9.07 6.04 -13.91
CA LEU A 249 -9.12 4.63 -14.31
C LEU A 249 -10.29 3.90 -13.63
N HIS A 250 -10.45 4.09 -12.31
CA HIS A 250 -11.60 3.54 -11.58
C HIS A 250 -12.93 4.04 -12.16
N ASN A 251 -13.07 5.34 -12.37
CA ASN A 251 -14.31 5.95 -12.85
C ASN A 251 -14.64 5.48 -14.28
N GLN A 252 -13.64 5.30 -15.15
CA GLN A 252 -13.85 4.73 -16.47
C GLN A 252 -14.35 3.28 -16.39
N ILE A 253 -13.72 2.44 -15.57
CA ILE A 253 -14.16 1.06 -15.34
C ILE A 253 -15.61 1.03 -14.81
N GLU A 254 -15.93 1.89 -13.84
CA GLU A 254 -17.26 2.01 -13.23
C GLU A 254 -18.33 2.45 -14.25
N GLN A 255 -18.00 3.42 -15.12
CA GLN A 255 -18.89 3.85 -16.20
C GLN A 255 -19.17 2.73 -17.21
N LEU A 256 -18.13 2.02 -17.66
CA LEU A 256 -18.27 0.89 -18.58
C LEU A 256 -19.07 -0.25 -17.94
N TYR A 257 -18.85 -0.52 -16.66
CA TYR A 257 -19.63 -1.50 -15.90
C TYR A 257 -21.12 -1.12 -15.83
N HIS A 258 -21.44 0.15 -15.55
CA HIS A 258 -22.83 0.60 -15.55
C HIS A 258 -23.49 0.51 -16.93
N GLN A 259 -22.75 0.79 -18.01
CA GLN A 259 -23.24 0.58 -19.37
C GLN A 259 -23.53 -0.90 -19.65
N TYR A 260 -22.65 -1.80 -19.20
CA TYR A 260 -22.86 -3.23 -19.28
C TYR A 260 -24.12 -3.68 -18.52
N LEU A 261 -24.32 -3.18 -17.30
CA LEU A 261 -25.53 -3.49 -16.51
C LEU A 261 -26.81 -2.95 -17.18
N ASN A 262 -26.78 -1.77 -17.79
CA ASN A 262 -27.96 -1.23 -18.45
C ASN A 262 -28.33 -2.03 -19.70
N THR A 263 -27.34 -2.45 -20.49
CA THR A 263 -27.53 -3.25 -21.71
C THR A 263 -28.03 -4.66 -21.43
N HIS A 264 -27.70 -5.25 -20.28
CA HIS A 264 -28.08 -6.62 -19.90
C HIS A 264 -29.17 -6.70 -18.82
N SER A 265 -29.87 -5.59 -18.55
CA SER A 265 -30.86 -5.41 -17.46
C SER A 265 -31.92 -6.51 -17.32
N SER A 266 -32.29 -7.19 -18.42
CA SER A 266 -33.27 -8.28 -18.42
C SER A 266 -32.74 -9.65 -17.98
N MET A 267 -31.42 -9.89 -18.01
CA MET A 267 -30.81 -11.21 -17.73
C MET A 267 -29.76 -11.21 -16.61
N ILE A 268 -29.44 -10.06 -16.04
CA ILE A 268 -28.34 -9.89 -15.06
C ILE A 268 -28.44 -10.78 -13.82
N GLY A 269 -29.65 -11.04 -13.31
CA GLY A 269 -29.84 -11.92 -12.15
C GLY A 269 -29.48 -13.38 -12.38
N HIS A 270 -29.36 -13.81 -13.64
CA HIS A 270 -29.01 -15.18 -14.05
C HIS A 270 -27.79 -15.24 -14.98
N HIS A 271 -27.16 -14.10 -15.25
CA HIS A 271 -26.02 -14.04 -16.16
C HIS A 271 -24.76 -14.51 -15.44
N HIS A 272 -24.19 -15.60 -15.94
CA HIS A 272 -22.96 -16.20 -15.46
C HIS A 272 -21.84 -15.88 -16.46
N LEU A 273 -20.78 -15.23 -15.99
CA LEU A 273 -19.61 -14.86 -16.78
C LEU A 273 -18.36 -15.46 -16.14
N THR A 274 -17.58 -16.18 -16.93
CA THR A 274 -16.29 -16.73 -16.48
C THR A 274 -15.16 -16.01 -17.21
N VAL A 275 -14.16 -15.54 -16.45
CA VAL A 275 -12.92 -14.96 -16.99
C VAL A 275 -11.71 -15.66 -16.39
N TYR A 276 -10.58 -15.57 -17.09
CA TYR A 276 -9.37 -16.33 -16.80
C TYR A 276 -8.16 -15.43 -16.65
N ARG A 277 -7.23 -15.80 -15.77
CA ARG A 277 -5.93 -15.15 -15.64
C ARG A 277 -4.86 -16.20 -15.40
N GLY A 278 -3.85 -16.24 -16.25
CA GLY A 278 -2.67 -17.06 -16.01
C GLY A 278 -1.54 -16.27 -15.40
N GLN A 279 -0.85 -16.88 -14.43
CA GLN A 279 0.34 -16.30 -13.82
C GLN A 279 1.16 -17.38 -13.11
N ARG A 280 2.36 -17.02 -12.68
CA ARG A 280 3.18 -17.84 -11.78
C ARG A 280 3.01 -17.38 -10.34
N LEU A 281 3.10 -18.30 -9.38
CA LEU A 281 3.00 -18.02 -7.95
C LEU A 281 4.04 -18.80 -7.14
N GLY A 282 4.57 -18.19 -6.08
CA GLY A 282 5.40 -18.89 -5.11
C GLY A 282 4.59 -19.90 -4.29
N MET A 283 5.25 -20.95 -3.82
CA MET A 283 4.59 -21.98 -3.00
C MET A 283 3.93 -21.42 -1.73
N LYS A 284 4.50 -20.39 -1.11
CA LYS A 284 3.92 -19.74 0.08
C LYS A 284 2.56 -19.10 -0.20
N GLU A 285 2.44 -18.40 -1.32
CA GLU A 285 1.20 -17.71 -1.72
C GLU A 285 0.14 -18.73 -2.14
N LEU A 286 0.57 -19.78 -2.85
CA LEU A 286 -0.30 -20.87 -3.23
C LEU A 286 -0.82 -21.65 -2.00
N ASP A 287 0.04 -21.93 -1.01
CA ASP A 287 -0.37 -22.58 0.23
C ASP A 287 -1.34 -21.69 1.03
N LEU A 288 -1.16 -20.37 0.97
CA LEU A 288 -2.10 -19.41 1.54
C LEU A 288 -3.46 -19.43 0.82
N LEU A 289 -3.49 -19.58 -0.51
CA LEU A 289 -4.74 -19.78 -1.25
C LEU A 289 -5.42 -21.11 -0.86
N LYS A 290 -4.65 -22.19 -0.69
CA LYS A 290 -5.18 -23.50 -0.26
C LYS A 290 -5.79 -23.44 1.14
N SER A 291 -5.19 -22.69 2.07
CA SER A 291 -5.74 -22.53 3.42
C SER A 291 -6.97 -21.61 3.46
N ASN A 292 -7.28 -20.89 2.37
CA ASN A 292 -8.38 -19.93 2.27
C ASN A 292 -9.56 -20.43 1.43
N VAL A 293 -9.66 -21.75 1.15
CA VAL A 293 -10.81 -22.31 0.44
C VAL A 293 -12.11 -22.09 1.25
N ASN A 294 -13.14 -21.58 0.57
CA ASN A 294 -14.40 -21.04 1.08
C ASN A 294 -14.30 -19.68 1.81
N GLU A 295 -13.14 -19.03 1.77
CA GLU A 295 -12.94 -17.71 2.35
C GLU A 295 -12.74 -16.63 1.27
N LEU A 296 -12.68 -15.37 1.71
CA LEU A 296 -12.53 -14.22 0.82
C LEU A 296 -11.06 -13.83 0.66
N ILE A 297 -10.69 -13.30 -0.50
CA ILE A 297 -9.39 -12.69 -0.80
C ILE A 297 -9.60 -11.36 -1.51
N SER A 298 -8.61 -10.46 -1.52
CA SER A 298 -8.69 -9.26 -2.35
C SER A 298 -7.41 -8.91 -3.09
N MET A 299 -7.64 -8.25 -4.23
CA MET A 299 -6.60 -7.73 -5.09
C MET A 299 -6.33 -6.28 -4.72
N ASN A 300 -5.09 -5.95 -4.37
CA ASN A 300 -4.68 -4.56 -4.09
C ASN A 300 -4.35 -3.77 -5.37
N SER A 301 -4.51 -4.38 -6.53
CA SER A 301 -4.24 -3.77 -7.84
C SER A 301 -5.43 -3.95 -8.77
N PHE A 302 -5.37 -3.29 -9.93
CA PHE A 302 -6.30 -3.56 -11.02
C PHE A 302 -5.98 -4.94 -11.57
N LEU A 303 -6.94 -5.85 -11.49
CA LEU A 303 -6.76 -7.22 -11.96
C LEU A 303 -7.07 -7.27 -13.46
N SER A 304 -6.10 -7.66 -14.25
CA SER A 304 -6.29 -7.96 -15.68
C SER A 304 -6.61 -9.44 -15.86
N ALA A 305 -7.66 -9.74 -16.61
CA ALA A 305 -8.10 -11.08 -16.98
C ALA A 305 -8.55 -11.09 -18.45
N THR A 306 -8.89 -12.25 -18.98
CA THR A 306 -9.40 -12.42 -20.35
C THR A 306 -10.55 -13.41 -20.37
N VAL A 307 -11.47 -13.28 -21.32
CA VAL A 307 -12.50 -14.30 -21.56
C VAL A 307 -11.92 -15.55 -22.23
N ASN A 308 -10.71 -15.46 -22.80
CA ASN A 308 -10.07 -16.55 -23.53
C ASN A 308 -9.17 -17.39 -22.60
N GLN A 309 -9.66 -18.57 -22.21
CA GLN A 309 -8.91 -19.50 -21.37
C GLN A 309 -7.56 -19.90 -21.98
N THR A 310 -7.46 -20.01 -23.31
CA THR A 310 -6.22 -20.43 -23.98
C THR A 310 -5.13 -19.38 -23.79
N VAL A 311 -5.48 -18.10 -23.97
CA VAL A 311 -4.56 -16.98 -23.75
C VAL A 311 -4.07 -16.98 -22.30
N ALA A 312 -4.98 -17.10 -21.33
CA ALA A 312 -4.62 -17.21 -19.92
C ALA A 312 -3.72 -18.43 -19.64
N THR A 313 -4.00 -19.57 -20.24
CA THR A 313 -3.19 -20.79 -20.04
C THR A 313 -1.75 -20.59 -20.55
N VAL A 314 -1.57 -19.91 -21.68
CA VAL A 314 -0.23 -19.56 -22.21
C VAL A 314 0.54 -18.66 -21.24
N PHE A 315 -0.14 -17.69 -20.61
CA PHE A 315 0.49 -16.85 -19.58
C PHE A 315 0.86 -17.61 -18.29
N ALA A 316 0.13 -18.69 -17.96
CA ALA A 316 0.43 -19.54 -16.81
C ALA A 316 1.53 -20.57 -17.09
N ASP A 317 1.58 -21.13 -18.31
CA ASP A 317 2.41 -22.27 -18.70
C ASP A 317 3.77 -21.87 -19.28
N THR A 318 4.42 -20.84 -18.73
CA THR A 318 5.82 -20.49 -19.06
C THR A 318 6.81 -21.54 -18.50
N SER A 319 6.49 -22.83 -18.63
CA SER A 319 7.27 -23.94 -18.13
C SER A 319 8.55 -24.12 -18.96
N ASP A 320 9.68 -23.98 -18.27
CA ASP A 320 11.02 -24.36 -18.71
C ASP A 320 11.00 -25.81 -19.24
N GLN A 321 11.27 -26.03 -20.53
CA GLN A 321 11.58 -27.36 -21.08
C GLN A 321 12.96 -27.92 -20.62
N LEU A 322 13.53 -27.37 -19.54
CA LEU A 322 14.83 -27.76 -19.00
C LEU A 322 14.69 -28.15 -17.53
N ASN A 323 14.08 -29.32 -17.24
CA ASN A 323 14.13 -30.13 -16.00
C ASN A 323 14.90 -29.55 -14.80
N LYS A 324 14.53 -28.35 -14.33
CA LYS A 324 15.03 -27.72 -13.12
C LYS A 324 13.82 -27.20 -12.37
N PRO A 325 13.72 -27.47 -11.06
CA PRO A 325 12.59 -27.00 -10.27
C PRO A 325 12.65 -25.47 -10.17
N SER A 326 11.74 -24.78 -10.86
CA SER A 326 11.46 -23.37 -10.58
C SER A 326 10.72 -23.27 -9.25
N PRO A 327 11.05 -22.31 -8.36
CA PRO A 327 10.33 -22.10 -7.11
C PRO A 327 8.89 -21.61 -7.33
N LEU A 328 8.54 -21.22 -8.57
CA LEU A 328 7.24 -20.69 -8.95
C LEU A 328 6.40 -21.73 -9.70
N GLN A 329 5.16 -21.88 -9.27
CA GLN A 329 4.16 -22.78 -9.83
C GLN A 329 3.31 -22.05 -10.87
N SER A 330 2.98 -22.73 -11.96
CA SER A 330 2.01 -22.26 -12.95
C SER A 330 0.60 -22.29 -12.36
N VAL A 331 -0.12 -21.17 -12.41
CA VAL A 331 -1.47 -21.03 -11.86
C VAL A 331 -2.41 -20.39 -12.86
N LEU A 332 -3.55 -21.04 -13.09
CA LEU A 332 -4.69 -20.52 -13.81
C LEU A 332 -5.79 -20.15 -12.82
N PHE A 333 -6.09 -18.86 -12.75
CA PHE A 333 -7.26 -18.35 -12.05
C PHE A 333 -8.47 -18.44 -12.97
N ILE A 334 -9.55 -19.00 -12.43
CA ILE A 334 -10.86 -19.13 -13.08
C ILE A 334 -11.81 -18.33 -12.23
N ILE A 335 -12.34 -17.23 -12.74
CA ILE A 335 -13.13 -16.26 -11.98
C ILE A 335 -14.56 -16.29 -12.51
N ASP A 336 -15.47 -16.84 -11.70
CA ASP A 336 -16.90 -16.88 -11.99
C ASP A 336 -17.60 -15.65 -11.40
N ILE A 337 -18.35 -14.94 -12.23
CA ILE A 337 -19.06 -13.71 -11.89
C ILE A 337 -20.56 -13.96 -12.09
N TYR A 338 -21.35 -13.77 -11.03
CA TYR A 338 -22.80 -13.96 -11.07
C TYR A 338 -23.54 -13.01 -10.11
N ASN A 339 -24.88 -12.98 -10.19
CA ASN A 339 -25.75 -12.09 -9.40
C ASN A 339 -25.28 -10.62 -9.44
N MET A 340 -24.85 -10.15 -10.60
CA MET A 340 -24.26 -8.82 -10.76
C MET A 340 -25.26 -7.73 -10.39
N SER A 341 -24.80 -6.71 -9.67
CA SER A 341 -25.58 -5.51 -9.36
C SER A 341 -24.69 -4.29 -9.36
N LYS A 342 -25.27 -3.11 -9.09
CA LYS A 342 -24.48 -1.89 -8.82
C LYS A 342 -23.58 -2.01 -7.59
N GLU A 343 -23.84 -2.98 -6.72
CA GLU A 343 -23.05 -3.26 -5.53
C GLU A 343 -21.92 -4.25 -5.78
N THR A 344 -21.85 -4.93 -6.93
CA THR A 344 -20.68 -5.76 -7.30
C THR A 344 -19.47 -4.87 -7.59
N THR A 345 -18.24 -5.35 -7.32
CA THR A 345 -17.04 -4.58 -7.70
C THR A 345 -17.05 -4.32 -9.20
N PRO A 346 -16.85 -3.07 -9.66
CA PRO A 346 -16.85 -2.76 -11.08
C PRO A 346 -15.72 -3.48 -11.83
N PHE A 347 -16.06 -4.00 -13.00
CA PHE A 347 -15.12 -4.50 -13.99
C PHE A 347 -15.58 -4.06 -15.39
N ALA A 348 -14.65 -4.03 -16.34
CA ALA A 348 -14.94 -3.57 -17.69
C ALA A 348 -14.29 -4.47 -18.73
N PHE A 349 -15.04 -4.79 -19.79
CA PHE A 349 -14.47 -5.28 -21.04
C PHE A 349 -13.82 -4.09 -21.75
N ILE A 350 -12.50 -4.10 -21.87
CA ILE A 350 -11.75 -2.94 -22.34
C ILE A 350 -11.18 -3.11 -23.74
N GLN A 351 -11.60 -4.12 -24.52
CA GLN A 351 -11.16 -4.34 -25.90
C GLN A 351 -11.14 -3.06 -26.75
N ASN A 352 -12.21 -2.26 -26.73
CA ASN A 352 -12.32 -1.01 -27.50
C ASN A 352 -11.61 0.19 -26.84
N TYR A 353 -11.07 0.00 -25.64
CA TYR A 353 -10.47 1.04 -24.80
C TYR A 353 -9.02 0.73 -24.41
N ALA A 354 -8.49 -0.43 -24.81
CA ALA A 354 -7.14 -0.89 -24.51
C ALA A 354 -6.16 -0.48 -25.62
N ALA A 355 -4.87 -0.41 -25.28
CA ALA A 355 -3.81 -0.21 -26.25
C ALA A 355 -3.61 -1.43 -27.17
N CYS A 356 -3.96 -2.62 -26.68
CA CYS A 356 -3.91 -3.89 -27.40
C CYS A 356 -5.32 -4.52 -27.46
N PRO A 357 -6.14 -4.19 -28.47
CA PRO A 357 -7.51 -4.69 -28.58
C PRO A 357 -7.62 -6.21 -28.75
N ASP A 358 -6.58 -6.87 -29.26
CA ASP A 358 -6.60 -8.29 -29.60
C ASP A 358 -6.58 -9.22 -28.36
N GLU A 359 -6.35 -8.69 -27.17
CA GLU A 359 -6.21 -9.47 -25.93
C GLU A 359 -7.55 -9.77 -25.22
N GLU A 360 -8.67 -9.23 -25.72
CA GLU A 360 -10.02 -9.39 -25.14
C GLU A 360 -10.04 -9.17 -23.62
N GLU A 361 -9.33 -8.13 -23.19
CA GLU A 361 -9.02 -7.90 -21.79
C GLU A 361 -10.25 -7.46 -20.97
N VAL A 362 -10.36 -8.03 -19.78
CA VAL A 362 -11.31 -7.68 -18.73
C VAL A 362 -10.53 -7.10 -17.55
N LEU A 363 -10.79 -5.84 -17.24
CA LEU A 363 -10.09 -5.13 -16.17
C LEU A 363 -11.01 -4.92 -14.98
N PHE A 364 -10.63 -5.45 -13.82
CA PHE A 364 -11.32 -5.23 -12.56
C PHE A 364 -10.77 -4.01 -11.86
N SER A 365 -11.65 -3.28 -11.19
CA SER A 365 -11.26 -2.18 -10.34
C SER A 365 -10.50 -2.64 -9.10
N MET A 366 -9.64 -1.77 -8.56
CA MET A 366 -8.85 -2.08 -7.36
C MET A 366 -9.72 -2.45 -6.17
N GLY A 367 -9.23 -3.42 -5.39
CA GLY A 367 -9.92 -3.92 -4.22
C GLY A 367 -11.05 -4.89 -4.55
N ALA A 368 -11.09 -5.49 -5.73
CA ALA A 368 -12.02 -6.59 -5.99
C ALA A 368 -11.83 -7.69 -4.94
N ILE A 369 -12.94 -8.21 -4.42
CA ILE A 369 -12.96 -9.26 -3.40
C ILE A 369 -13.54 -10.51 -4.03
N PHE A 370 -12.85 -11.62 -3.86
CA PHE A 370 -13.22 -12.89 -4.44
C PHE A 370 -13.35 -13.93 -3.35
N LYS A 371 -14.36 -14.80 -3.45
CA LYS A 371 -14.41 -16.03 -2.64
C LYS A 371 -13.60 -17.12 -3.34
N VAL A 372 -12.70 -17.78 -2.62
CA VAL A 372 -11.94 -18.91 -3.14
C VAL A 372 -12.82 -20.16 -3.05
N GLN A 373 -13.21 -20.73 -4.17
CA GLN A 373 -14.10 -21.89 -4.24
C GLN A 373 -13.32 -23.20 -4.14
N SER A 374 -12.22 -23.32 -4.88
CA SER A 374 -11.32 -24.46 -4.79
C SER A 374 -9.92 -24.12 -5.28
N VAL A 375 -8.94 -24.89 -4.82
CA VAL A 375 -7.57 -24.86 -5.30
C VAL A 375 -7.17 -26.30 -5.62
N GLU A 376 -7.05 -26.59 -6.91
CA GLU A 376 -6.84 -27.95 -7.41
C GLU A 376 -5.62 -27.99 -8.32
N GLN A 377 -4.86 -29.08 -8.32
CA GLN A 377 -3.80 -29.30 -9.29
C GLN A 377 -4.32 -30.17 -10.42
N ARG A 378 -4.22 -29.70 -11.67
CA ARG A 378 -4.57 -30.48 -12.86
C ARG A 378 -3.37 -30.49 -13.80
N ALA A 379 -2.88 -31.70 -14.10
CA ALA A 379 -1.60 -31.88 -14.79
C ALA A 379 -0.46 -31.10 -14.08
N ASN A 380 0.21 -30.19 -14.77
CA ASN A 380 1.33 -29.38 -14.24
C ASN A 380 0.90 -27.96 -13.83
N MET A 381 -0.40 -27.68 -13.74
CA MET A 381 -0.91 -26.35 -13.46
C MET A 381 -1.88 -26.38 -12.27
N TRP A 382 -1.81 -25.36 -11.42
CA TRP A 382 -2.79 -25.15 -10.37
C TRP A 382 -3.97 -24.36 -10.92
N HIS A 383 -5.18 -24.84 -10.64
CA HIS A 383 -6.42 -24.19 -10.96
C HIS A 383 -6.97 -23.59 -9.67
N VAL A 384 -7.10 -22.26 -9.64
CA VAL A 384 -7.68 -21.53 -8.52
C VAL A 384 -9.03 -21.00 -8.97
N HIS A 385 -10.10 -21.58 -8.44
CA HIS A 385 -11.46 -21.15 -8.70
C HIS A 385 -11.84 -20.02 -7.74
N LEU A 386 -12.16 -18.87 -8.31
CA LEU A 386 -12.57 -17.67 -7.61
C LEU A 386 -14.00 -17.32 -8.01
N GLN A 387 -14.69 -16.65 -7.11
CA GLN A 387 -16.05 -16.19 -7.30
C GLN A 387 -16.17 -14.71 -6.95
N LEU A 388 -16.89 -13.96 -7.79
CA LEU A 388 -17.27 -12.57 -7.53
C LEU A 388 -18.79 -12.42 -7.60
N SER A 389 -19.40 -11.95 -6.52
CA SER A 389 -20.82 -11.56 -6.50
C SER A 389 -21.04 -10.25 -5.73
N LYS A 390 -22.29 -9.82 -5.59
CA LYS A 390 -22.65 -8.66 -4.75
C LYS A 390 -22.40 -8.90 -3.26
N GLU A 391 -22.52 -10.13 -2.79
CA GLU A 391 -22.49 -10.48 -1.36
C GLU A 391 -21.10 -10.23 -0.76
N GLU A 392 -20.04 -10.61 -1.47
CA GLU A 392 -18.66 -10.38 -1.02
C GLU A 392 -18.30 -8.89 -0.98
N ASN A 393 -18.84 -8.07 -1.90
CA ASN A 393 -18.59 -6.63 -1.91
C ASN A 393 -19.42 -5.89 -0.84
N GLU A 394 -20.63 -6.36 -0.52
CA GLU A 394 -21.45 -5.80 0.57
C GLU A 394 -20.75 -5.90 1.92
N ILE A 395 -20.13 -7.04 2.23
CA ILE A 395 -19.37 -7.25 3.47
C ILE A 395 -18.25 -6.21 3.60
N SER A 396 -17.45 -6.03 2.54
CA SER A 396 -16.37 -5.04 2.55
C SER A 396 -16.87 -3.61 2.62
N GLN A 397 -17.90 -3.25 1.87
CA GLN A 397 -18.47 -1.91 1.94
C GLN A 397 -19.01 -1.60 3.33
N ASN A 398 -19.67 -2.56 3.98
CA ASN A 398 -20.20 -2.41 5.33
C ASN A 398 -19.06 -2.26 6.36
N LEU A 399 -18.01 -3.08 6.25
CA LEU A 399 -16.83 -2.95 7.10
C LEU A 399 -16.10 -1.63 6.88
N SER A 400 -15.91 -1.19 5.63
CA SER A 400 -15.27 0.10 5.32
C SER A 400 -16.09 1.27 5.83
N LYS A 401 -17.41 1.26 5.66
CA LYS A 401 -18.32 2.27 6.24
C LYS A 401 -18.24 2.27 7.77
N HIS A 402 -18.21 1.09 8.39
CA HIS A 402 -18.09 0.96 9.84
C HIS A 402 -16.75 1.49 10.35
N MET A 403 -15.64 1.16 9.67
CA MET A 403 -14.32 1.70 10.01
C MET A 403 -14.23 3.20 9.78
N MET A 404 -14.75 3.75 8.69
CA MET A 404 -14.81 5.21 8.47
C MET A 404 -15.56 5.90 9.62
N LYS A 405 -16.70 5.34 10.06
CA LYS A 405 -17.43 5.85 11.23
C LYS A 405 -16.64 5.76 12.53
N GLN A 406 -15.78 4.75 12.69
CA GLN A 406 -14.91 4.60 13.86
C GLN A 406 -13.62 5.43 13.80
N ILE A 407 -13.12 5.75 12.61
CA ILE A 407 -11.92 6.57 12.45
C ILE A 407 -12.29 8.05 12.61
N GLY A 408 -13.56 8.38 12.38
CA GLY A 408 -14.14 9.67 12.74
C GLY A 408 -13.83 10.74 11.70
N SER A 409 -14.52 10.71 10.57
CA SER A 409 -14.79 11.89 9.74
C SER A 409 -15.78 11.54 8.62
N GLU A 410 -16.59 12.51 8.20
CA GLU A 410 -16.94 12.60 6.79
C GLU A 410 -15.65 13.00 6.05
N PRO A 411 -15.32 12.38 4.91
CA PRO A 411 -14.03 12.59 4.28
C PRO A 411 -13.76 14.07 4.01
N ASP A 412 -12.73 14.60 4.65
CA ASP A 412 -12.25 15.97 4.53
C ASP A 412 -10.85 15.98 3.88
N PRO A 413 -10.34 17.14 3.42
CA PRO A 413 -9.04 17.21 2.74
C PRO A 413 -7.86 16.69 3.57
N LEU A 414 -7.97 16.55 4.89
CA LEU A 414 -6.91 16.02 5.75
C LEU A 414 -7.13 14.57 6.17
N SER A 415 -8.23 13.93 5.75
CA SER A 415 -8.54 12.55 6.10
C SER A 415 -7.40 11.58 5.75
N PHE A 416 -6.65 11.83 4.67
CA PHE A 416 -5.45 11.04 4.34
C PHE A 416 -4.30 11.24 5.34
N GLY A 417 -4.06 12.47 5.78
CA GLY A 417 -3.04 12.76 6.78
C GLY A 417 -3.37 12.14 8.14
N TRP A 418 -4.64 12.24 8.55
CA TRP A 418 -5.13 11.55 9.75
C TRP A 418 -5.00 10.04 9.63
N PHE A 419 -5.29 9.49 8.46
CA PHE A 419 -5.12 8.08 8.18
C PHE A 419 -3.65 7.64 8.34
N LEU A 420 -2.72 8.35 7.69
CA LEU A 420 -1.30 8.05 7.76
C LEU A 420 -0.76 8.19 9.19
N PHE A 421 -1.20 9.21 9.93
CA PHE A 421 -0.89 9.38 11.35
C PHE A 421 -1.32 8.16 12.17
N ARG A 422 -2.53 7.64 11.94
CA ARG A 422 -3.05 6.44 12.62
C ARG A 422 -2.36 5.15 12.19
N MET A 423 -1.66 5.14 11.06
CA MET A 423 -0.76 4.06 10.66
C MET A 423 0.65 4.20 11.26
N ASN A 424 0.89 5.22 12.08
CA ASN A 424 2.21 5.65 12.55
C ASN A 424 3.21 5.96 11.41
N LYS A 425 2.69 6.33 10.23
CA LYS A 425 3.48 6.81 9.10
C LYS A 425 3.69 8.32 9.23
N PHE A 426 4.33 8.75 10.32
CA PHE A 426 4.40 10.15 10.73
C PHE A 426 5.04 11.05 9.66
N ASP A 427 6.14 10.63 9.03
CA ASP A 427 6.83 11.41 7.99
C ASP A 427 5.94 11.65 6.76
N GLU A 428 5.26 10.61 6.29
CA GLU A 428 4.34 10.70 5.15
C GLU A 428 3.16 11.61 5.47
N ALA A 429 2.65 11.48 6.70
CA ALA A 429 1.53 12.24 7.19
C ALA A 429 1.90 13.72 7.38
N GLU A 430 3.12 14.02 7.83
CA GLU A 430 3.67 15.37 7.96
C GLU A 430 3.86 16.02 6.60
N HIS A 431 4.50 15.30 5.67
CA HIS A 431 4.67 15.74 4.30
C HIS A 431 3.31 16.10 3.68
N TYR A 432 2.32 15.25 3.88
CA TYR A 432 0.97 15.47 3.40
C TYR A 432 0.29 16.67 4.06
N ALA A 433 0.35 16.82 5.38
CA ALA A 433 -0.26 17.95 6.07
C ALA A 433 0.37 19.29 5.64
N LYS A 434 1.70 19.34 5.48
CA LYS A 434 2.41 20.50 4.92
C LYS A 434 2.01 20.77 3.46
N TYR A 435 1.87 19.73 2.66
CA TYR A 435 1.38 19.86 1.29
C TYR A 435 -0.03 20.47 1.28
N MET A 436 -0.96 19.99 2.11
CA MET A 436 -2.32 20.51 2.18
C MET A 436 -2.37 22.00 2.57
N LEU A 437 -1.48 22.46 3.46
CA LEU A 437 -1.35 23.89 3.78
C LEU A 437 -1.03 24.75 2.55
N THR A 438 -0.36 24.20 1.53
CA THR A 438 -0.07 24.93 0.28
C THR A 438 -1.23 24.93 -0.73
N GLN A 439 -2.15 23.96 -0.61
CA GLN A 439 -3.24 23.77 -1.57
C GLN A 439 -4.57 24.36 -1.08
N LEU A 440 -4.77 24.45 0.25
CA LEU A 440 -6.00 24.95 0.83
C LEU A 440 -6.11 26.48 0.65
N PRO A 441 -7.31 27.00 0.33
CA PRO A 441 -7.55 28.44 0.30
C PRO A 441 -7.25 29.06 1.66
N SER A 442 -6.70 30.27 1.68
CA SER A 442 -6.28 30.98 2.91
C SER A 442 -7.39 31.17 3.97
N ASN A 443 -8.66 31.07 3.59
CA ASN A 443 -9.82 31.18 4.48
C ASN A 443 -10.49 29.82 4.79
N ASP A 444 -9.81 28.70 4.55
CA ASP A 444 -10.36 27.36 4.82
C ASP A 444 -10.05 26.89 6.25
N LYS A 445 -11.10 26.56 7.02
CA LYS A 445 -10.98 25.94 8.36
C LYS A 445 -10.12 24.68 8.39
N ALA A 446 -9.95 24.02 7.24
CA ALA A 446 -9.03 22.90 7.09
C ALA A 446 -7.57 23.28 7.36
N ILE A 447 -7.17 24.55 7.23
CA ILE A 447 -5.82 25.01 7.60
C ILE A 447 -5.57 24.80 9.10
N GLY A 448 -6.53 25.16 9.96
CA GLY A 448 -6.42 24.93 11.41
C GLY A 448 -6.32 23.44 11.73
N ASN A 449 -7.11 22.61 11.04
CA ASN A 449 -7.04 21.15 11.18
C ASN A 449 -5.67 20.60 10.75
N ALA A 450 -5.05 21.19 9.72
CA ALA A 450 -3.74 20.76 9.21
C ALA A 450 -2.64 21.06 10.22
N TYR A 451 -2.65 22.25 10.81
CA TYR A 451 -1.74 22.60 11.89
C TYR A 451 -1.95 21.76 13.14
N ASN A 452 -3.19 21.47 13.51
CA ASN A 452 -3.47 20.56 14.63
C ASN A 452 -2.93 19.14 14.36
N LEU A 453 -3.08 18.64 13.13
CA LEU A 453 -2.53 17.35 12.71
C LEU A 453 -0.99 17.33 12.78
N LEU A 454 -0.33 18.41 12.35
CA LEU A 454 1.11 18.58 12.52
C LEU A 454 1.49 18.58 14.02
N GLY A 455 0.76 19.31 14.85
CA GLY A 455 0.98 19.28 16.31
C GLY A 455 0.95 17.87 16.88
N LEU A 456 0.02 17.02 16.43
CA LEU A 456 -0.06 15.62 16.86
C LEU A 456 1.14 14.78 16.40
N MET A 457 1.66 15.02 15.19
CA MET A 457 2.83 14.30 14.67
C MET A 457 4.10 14.64 15.41
N TYR A 458 4.35 15.93 15.62
CA TYR A 458 5.51 16.40 16.36
C TYR A 458 5.45 15.90 17.81
N LYS A 459 4.26 15.87 18.43
CA LYS A 459 4.06 15.25 19.74
C LYS A 459 4.37 13.75 19.73
N ALA A 460 3.84 13.01 18.76
CA ALA A 460 4.05 11.57 18.66
C ALA A 460 5.54 11.21 18.44
N THR A 461 6.30 12.08 17.77
CA THR A 461 7.74 11.94 17.53
C THR A 461 8.60 12.59 18.62
N HIS A 462 8.02 12.96 19.77
CA HIS A 462 8.67 13.57 20.94
C HIS A 462 9.37 14.93 20.66
N LYS A 463 8.95 15.64 19.62
CA LYS A 463 9.34 17.02 19.30
C LYS A 463 8.30 17.98 19.90
N LEU A 464 8.35 18.10 21.23
CA LEU A 464 7.25 18.67 22.03
C LEU A 464 7.12 20.19 21.86
N GLU A 465 8.23 20.90 21.73
CA GLU A 465 8.25 22.35 21.51
C GLU A 465 7.61 22.72 20.16
N GLU A 466 7.97 22.02 19.09
CA GLU A 466 7.34 22.22 17.77
C GLU A 466 5.86 21.82 17.78
N SER A 467 5.51 20.79 18.56
CA SER A 467 4.09 20.41 18.74
C SER A 467 3.27 21.55 19.33
N VAL A 468 3.79 22.23 20.36
CA VAL A 468 3.13 23.39 20.99
C VAL A 468 2.96 24.51 19.96
N GLU A 469 4.02 24.85 19.22
CA GLU A 469 3.98 25.90 18.19
C GLU A 469 2.88 25.62 17.15
N TYR A 470 2.75 24.37 16.70
CA TYR A 470 1.73 24.00 15.73
C TYR A 470 0.31 24.03 16.27
N TYR A 471 0.08 23.64 17.53
CA TYR A 471 -1.24 23.79 18.14
C TYR A 471 -1.62 25.27 18.34
N GLU A 472 -0.67 26.12 18.72
CA GLU A 472 -0.89 27.56 18.85
C GLU A 472 -1.23 28.20 17.50
N LYS A 473 -0.53 27.84 16.42
CA LYS A 473 -0.89 28.21 15.05
C LYS A 473 -2.29 27.75 14.67
N ALA A 474 -2.67 26.53 15.03
CA ALA A 474 -4.01 26.02 14.77
C ALA A 474 -5.09 26.88 15.48
N LEU A 475 -4.89 27.21 16.75
CA LEU A 475 -5.79 28.07 17.53
C LEU A 475 -5.87 29.50 16.97
N GLU A 476 -4.75 30.06 16.50
CA GLU A 476 -4.72 31.37 15.84
C GLU A 476 -5.60 31.36 14.57
N ILE A 477 -5.44 30.34 13.72
CA ILE A 477 -6.23 30.18 12.50
C ILE A 477 -7.73 30.04 12.82
N TYR A 478 -8.10 29.21 13.80
CA TYR A 478 -9.50 29.10 14.19
C TYR A 478 -10.08 30.41 14.73
N SER A 479 -9.25 31.22 15.39
CA SER A 479 -9.63 32.55 15.86
C SER A 479 -9.89 33.50 14.69
N GLN A 480 -8.99 33.57 13.71
CA GLN A 480 -9.13 34.40 12.51
C GLN A 480 -10.39 34.03 11.69
N MET A 481 -10.78 32.75 11.72
CA MET A 481 -11.94 32.23 10.98
C MET A 481 -13.27 32.32 11.77
N ASN A 482 -13.30 33.04 12.90
CA ASN A 482 -14.47 33.14 13.79
C ASN A 482 -15.03 31.78 14.27
N CYS A 483 -14.18 30.74 14.32
CA CYS A 483 -14.54 29.38 14.72
C CYS A 483 -14.31 29.14 16.22
N HIS A 484 -14.44 30.17 17.05
CA HIS A 484 -13.86 30.24 18.40
C HIS A 484 -14.31 29.14 19.39
N ASN A 485 -15.47 28.52 19.18
CA ASN A 485 -16.08 27.56 20.10
C ASN A 485 -16.41 26.22 19.41
N SER A 486 -15.71 25.88 18.33
CA SER A 486 -15.92 24.60 17.64
C SER A 486 -15.35 23.42 18.45
N SER A 487 -15.82 22.20 18.16
CA SER A 487 -15.27 20.98 18.76
C SER A 487 -13.78 20.80 18.44
N GLN A 488 -13.31 21.28 17.28
CA GLN A 488 -11.91 21.27 16.90
C GLN A 488 -11.06 22.17 17.80
N VAL A 489 -11.53 23.37 18.14
CA VAL A 489 -10.81 24.28 19.06
C VAL A 489 -10.66 23.65 20.44
N ILE A 490 -11.74 23.05 20.96
CA ILE A 490 -11.73 22.36 22.25
C ILE A 490 -10.74 21.19 22.25
N ALA A 491 -10.77 20.36 21.20
CA ALA A 491 -9.81 19.26 21.04
C ALA A 491 -8.36 19.75 20.90
N THR A 492 -8.14 20.91 20.26
CA THR A 492 -6.81 21.52 20.10
C THR A 492 -6.28 22.01 21.43
N HIS A 493 -7.08 22.71 22.25
CA HIS A 493 -6.69 23.07 23.62
C HIS A 493 -6.35 21.83 24.45
N CYS A 494 -7.16 20.76 24.35
CA CYS A 494 -6.85 19.52 25.06
C CYS A 494 -5.51 18.92 24.60
N SER A 495 -5.25 18.89 23.30
CA SER A 495 -4.01 18.35 22.72
C SER A 495 -2.78 19.19 23.11
N LEU A 496 -2.93 20.52 23.13
CA LEU A 496 -1.92 21.45 23.62
C LEU A 496 -1.65 21.25 25.12
N GLY A 497 -2.69 21.07 25.93
CA GLY A 497 -2.53 20.76 27.36
C GLY A 497 -1.78 19.44 27.59
N LEU A 498 -2.01 18.43 26.75
CA LEU A 498 -1.24 17.18 26.80
C LEU A 498 0.23 17.36 26.42
N ALA A 499 0.53 18.23 25.44
CA ALA A 499 1.92 18.55 25.10
C ALA A 499 2.63 19.28 26.25
N TYR A 500 1.96 20.23 26.90
CA TYR A 500 2.48 20.91 28.10
C TYR A 500 2.77 19.94 29.26
N LEU A 501 1.90 18.95 29.50
CA LEU A 501 2.19 17.91 30.50
C LEU A 501 3.43 17.09 30.16
N GLU A 502 3.63 16.73 28.90
CA GLU A 502 4.81 15.97 28.47
C GLU A 502 6.11 16.81 28.56
N LEU A 503 6.00 18.15 28.48
CA LEU A 503 7.07 19.10 28.78
C LEU A 503 7.31 19.32 30.29
N GLY A 504 6.45 18.76 31.16
CA GLY A 504 6.51 18.99 32.61
C GLY A 504 5.88 20.31 33.08
N ASP A 505 5.11 20.99 32.23
CA ASP A 505 4.42 22.25 32.53
C ASP A 505 2.94 22.02 32.88
N SER A 506 2.70 21.52 34.09
CA SER A 506 1.33 21.27 34.59
C SER A 506 0.48 22.53 34.69
N ARG A 507 1.10 23.71 34.89
CA ARG A 507 0.39 24.98 35.04
C ARG A 507 -0.24 25.41 33.72
N ASN A 508 0.52 25.36 32.63
CA ASN A 508 -0.02 25.67 31.31
C ASN A 508 -1.02 24.60 30.86
N ALA A 509 -0.84 23.33 31.24
CA ALA A 509 -1.83 22.29 30.97
C ALA A 509 -3.20 22.57 31.63
N GLU A 510 -3.21 23.01 32.90
CA GLU A 510 -4.43 23.44 33.60
C GLU A 510 -5.09 24.65 32.93
N GLU A 511 -4.30 25.62 32.47
CA GLU A 511 -4.82 26.75 31.71
C GLU A 511 -5.57 26.27 30.45
N GLN A 512 -4.97 25.35 29.69
CA GLN A 512 -5.60 24.82 28.49
C GLN A 512 -6.86 24.00 28.81
N GLN A 513 -6.87 23.26 29.92
CA GLN A 513 -8.09 22.59 30.38
C GLN A 513 -9.21 23.60 30.66
N ARG A 514 -8.92 24.69 31.38
CA ARG A 514 -9.89 25.73 31.70
C ARG A 514 -10.41 26.44 30.44
N GLN A 515 -9.52 26.73 29.49
CA GLN A 515 -9.91 27.28 28.19
C GLN A 515 -10.85 26.32 27.47
N ALA A 516 -10.53 25.02 27.41
CA ALA A 516 -11.39 24.01 26.79
C ALA A 516 -12.78 23.93 27.42
N GLU A 517 -12.87 23.99 28.77
CA GLU A 517 -14.14 24.03 29.51
C GLU A 517 -14.96 25.29 29.22
N GLU A 518 -14.30 26.46 29.18
CA GLU A 518 -14.96 27.73 28.83
C GLU A 518 -15.52 27.68 27.41
N LYS A 519 -14.74 27.18 26.44
CA LYS A 519 -15.16 27.01 25.04
C LYS A 519 -16.32 26.02 24.92
N LEU A 520 -16.28 24.91 25.66
CA LEU A 520 -17.37 23.93 25.69
C LEU A 520 -18.68 24.55 26.16
N SER A 521 -18.64 25.40 27.21
CA SER A 521 -19.84 26.06 27.75
C SER A 521 -20.56 26.97 26.74
N LYS A 522 -19.82 27.46 25.74
CA LYS A 522 -20.29 28.35 24.66
C LYS A 522 -20.45 27.60 23.32
N CYS A 523 -20.23 26.29 23.29
CA CYS A 523 -20.33 25.46 22.09
C CYS A 523 -21.77 24.99 21.88
N SER A 524 -22.22 24.92 20.62
CA SER A 524 -23.53 24.32 20.29
C SER A 524 -23.63 22.84 20.64
N GLN A 525 -22.49 22.16 20.78
CA GLN A 525 -22.35 20.75 21.15
C GLN A 525 -21.94 20.56 22.62
N ALA A 526 -22.29 21.50 23.51
CA ALA A 526 -21.90 21.47 24.93
C ALA A 526 -22.25 20.15 25.66
N ASN A 527 -23.31 19.47 25.23
CA ASN A 527 -23.78 18.20 25.80
C ASN A 527 -23.25 16.95 25.06
N ASP A 528 -22.31 17.10 24.12
CA ASP A 528 -21.72 15.95 23.43
C ASP A 528 -20.84 15.14 24.39
N PRO A 529 -21.21 13.87 24.71
CA PRO A 529 -20.41 13.04 25.60
C PRO A 529 -18.96 12.87 25.17
N LEU A 530 -18.66 12.88 23.86
CA LEU A 530 -17.28 12.70 23.37
C LEU A 530 -16.40 13.91 23.62
N LEU A 531 -16.99 15.10 23.52
CA LEU A 531 -16.28 16.35 23.77
C LEU A 531 -16.01 16.52 25.27
N ILE A 532 -17.00 16.20 26.10
CA ILE A 532 -16.86 16.13 27.56
C ILE A 532 -15.77 15.12 27.95
N ALA A 533 -15.81 13.91 27.37
CA ALA A 533 -14.81 12.87 27.62
C ALA A 533 -13.38 13.29 27.22
N THR A 534 -13.23 14.17 26.23
CA THR A 534 -11.92 14.66 25.79
C THR A 534 -11.30 15.58 26.84
N ILE A 535 -12.09 16.52 27.37
CA ILE A 535 -11.66 17.44 28.45
C ILE A 535 -11.41 16.65 29.75
N GLU A 536 -12.32 15.76 30.13
CA GLU A 536 -12.15 14.92 31.33
C GLU A 536 -10.92 14.00 31.22
N GLY A 537 -10.54 13.61 30.00
CA GLY A 537 -9.32 12.85 29.74
C GLY A 537 -8.04 13.66 30.01
N LEU A 538 -7.99 14.93 29.58
CA LEU A 538 -6.90 15.85 29.94
C LEU A 538 -6.86 16.06 31.46
N LYS A 539 -8.02 16.35 32.07
CA LYS A 539 -8.15 16.53 33.51
C LYS A 539 -7.58 15.33 34.29
N ALA A 540 -7.95 14.11 33.90
CA ALA A 540 -7.45 12.91 34.57
C ALA A 540 -5.93 12.76 34.49
N LYS A 541 -5.31 13.18 33.37
CA LYS A 541 -3.85 13.18 33.24
C LYS A 541 -3.20 14.24 34.13
N ILE A 542 -3.79 15.43 34.23
CA ILE A 542 -3.35 16.47 35.16
C ILE A 542 -3.43 15.96 36.62
N GLU A 543 -4.58 15.39 37.01
CA GLU A 543 -4.78 14.78 38.33
C GLU A 543 -3.73 13.69 38.63
N THR A 544 -3.42 12.86 37.63
CA THR A 544 -2.40 11.80 37.73
C THR A 544 -0.97 12.35 37.91
N GLU A 545 -0.66 13.51 37.33
CA GLU A 545 0.64 14.16 37.44
C GLU A 545 0.84 14.76 38.84
N TYR A 546 -0.22 15.31 39.44
CA TYR A 546 -0.21 15.74 40.84
C TYR A 546 -0.27 14.60 41.86
N GLY A 547 -0.41 13.35 41.40
CA GLY A 547 -0.52 12.18 42.27
C GLY A 547 -1.92 11.96 42.87
N ASP A 548 -2.93 12.71 42.44
CA ASP A 548 -4.33 12.51 42.83
C ASP A 548 -4.96 11.36 42.03
N ASN A 549 -4.43 10.15 42.25
CA ASN A 549 -4.82 8.94 41.53
C ASN A 549 -6.29 8.55 41.77
N ILE A 550 -6.88 8.93 42.90
CA ILE A 550 -8.28 8.62 43.21
C ILE A 550 -9.23 9.43 42.34
N ASN A 551 -9.00 10.75 42.21
CA ASN A 551 -9.84 11.57 41.33
C ASN A 551 -9.54 11.30 39.85
N ALA A 552 -8.28 11.05 39.49
CA ALA A 552 -7.91 10.60 38.15
C ALA A 552 -8.69 9.35 37.71
N LEU A 553 -8.80 8.36 38.60
CA LEU A 553 -9.57 7.13 38.34
C LEU A 553 -11.05 7.45 38.08
N LYS A 554 -11.69 8.27 38.94
CA LYS A 554 -13.10 8.68 38.76
C LYS A 554 -13.30 9.44 37.46
N SER A 555 -12.36 10.32 37.10
CA SER A 555 -12.39 11.05 35.83
C SER A 555 -12.31 10.09 34.65
N LEU A 556 -11.38 9.14 34.65
CA LEU A 556 -11.26 8.14 33.58
C LEU A 556 -12.45 7.20 33.47
N GLU A 557 -13.09 6.82 34.58
CA GLU A 557 -14.33 6.02 34.56
C GLU A 557 -15.49 6.79 33.90
N ARG A 558 -15.60 8.10 34.13
CA ARG A 558 -16.56 8.97 33.43
C ARG A 558 -16.23 9.10 31.94
N VAL A 559 -14.95 9.27 31.59
CA VAL A 559 -14.48 9.27 30.19
C VAL A 559 -14.89 7.96 29.50
N LEU A 560 -14.63 6.81 30.14
CA LEU A 560 -14.98 5.51 29.61
C LEU A 560 -16.49 5.36 29.38
N LYS A 561 -17.29 5.76 30.38
CA LYS A 561 -18.76 5.75 30.29
C LYS A 561 -19.25 6.61 29.12
N ASN A 562 -18.75 7.84 29.00
CA ASN A 562 -19.14 8.78 27.94
C ASN A 562 -18.75 8.26 26.55
N LYS A 563 -17.56 7.66 26.39
CA LYS A 563 -17.14 7.02 25.14
C LYS A 563 -18.04 5.84 24.78
N LEU A 564 -18.38 4.97 25.74
CA LEU A 564 -19.26 3.82 25.52
C LEU A 564 -20.71 4.19 25.12
N LEU A 565 -21.17 5.41 25.45
CA LEU A 565 -22.49 5.90 25.03
C LEU A 565 -22.57 6.23 23.53
N ARG A 566 -21.44 6.58 22.90
CA ARG A 566 -21.40 7.12 21.53
C ARG A 566 -20.54 6.31 20.56
N LEU A 567 -19.55 5.58 21.06
CA LEU A 567 -18.61 4.81 20.25
C LEU A 567 -18.93 3.32 20.30
N PRO A 568 -18.63 2.58 19.22
CA PRO A 568 -18.64 1.12 19.26
C PRO A 568 -17.67 0.60 20.32
N SER A 569 -18.01 -0.52 20.96
CA SER A 569 -17.22 -1.11 22.07
C SER A 569 -15.77 -1.47 21.72
N VAL A 570 -15.40 -1.51 20.45
CA VAL A 570 -14.03 -1.77 19.96
C VAL A 570 -13.27 -0.53 19.56
N HIS A 571 -13.81 0.67 19.73
CA HIS A 571 -13.14 1.87 19.26
C HIS A 571 -11.78 2.07 19.96
N ALA A 572 -10.71 2.34 19.21
CA ALA A 572 -9.35 2.45 19.74
C ALA A 572 -9.21 3.43 20.93
N SER A 573 -9.96 4.54 20.92
CA SER A 573 -9.96 5.49 22.04
C SER A 573 -10.50 4.90 23.37
N ILE A 574 -11.27 3.81 23.33
CA ILE A 574 -11.69 3.05 24.51
C ILE A 574 -10.50 2.26 25.07
N ALA A 575 -9.70 1.61 24.21
CA ALA A 575 -8.48 0.92 24.63
C ALA A 575 -7.51 1.88 25.32
N SER A 576 -7.28 3.07 24.74
CA SER A 576 -6.44 4.11 25.34
C SER A 576 -6.94 4.55 26.73
N THR A 577 -8.26 4.71 26.91
CA THR A 577 -8.83 5.02 28.23
C THR A 577 -8.68 3.86 29.22
N MET A 578 -8.89 2.61 28.79
CA MET A 578 -8.68 1.43 29.64
C MET A 578 -7.22 1.32 30.07
N ASN A 579 -6.26 1.57 29.17
CA ASN A 579 -4.84 1.63 29.51
C ASN A 579 -4.55 2.73 30.53
N GLY A 580 -5.16 3.92 30.36
CA GLY A 580 -5.09 5.00 31.35
C GLY A 580 -5.60 4.58 32.73
N ILE A 581 -6.74 3.87 32.79
CA ILE A 581 -7.28 3.32 34.04
C ILE A 581 -6.29 2.31 34.64
N GLY A 582 -5.73 1.42 33.82
CA GLY A 582 -4.73 0.44 34.25
C GLY A 582 -3.50 1.10 34.88
N ASN A 583 -2.97 2.17 34.26
CA ASN A 583 -1.85 2.94 34.81
C ASN A 583 -2.18 3.56 36.17
N VAL A 584 -3.38 4.11 36.34
CA VAL A 584 -3.82 4.70 37.62
C VAL A 584 -4.05 3.62 38.68
N GLN A 585 -4.60 2.46 38.31
CA GLN A 585 -4.74 1.32 39.23
C GLN A 585 -3.38 0.79 39.67
N GLU A 586 -2.40 0.74 38.77
CA GLU A 586 -1.01 0.38 39.10
C GLU A 586 -0.41 1.37 40.12
N LYS A 587 -0.62 2.67 39.92
CA LYS A 587 -0.18 3.70 40.89
C LYS A 587 -0.91 3.65 42.24
N LEU A 588 -2.07 2.98 42.30
CA LEU A 588 -2.82 2.68 43.52
C LEU A 588 -2.47 1.30 44.11
N ASP A 589 -1.40 0.67 43.62
CA ASP A 589 -0.94 -0.67 44.02
C ASP A 589 -2.01 -1.79 43.81
N ASN A 590 -2.94 -1.58 42.88
CA ASN A 590 -3.96 -2.57 42.51
C ASN A 590 -3.57 -3.30 41.23
N ASP A 591 -2.47 -4.05 41.29
CA ASP A 591 -1.87 -4.75 40.14
C ASP A 591 -2.84 -5.72 39.44
N VAL A 592 -3.78 -6.33 40.18
CA VAL A 592 -4.78 -7.26 39.62
C VAL A 592 -5.73 -6.52 38.69
N LYS A 593 -6.30 -5.39 39.13
CA LYS A 593 -7.16 -4.57 38.28
C LYS A 593 -6.37 -3.93 37.15
N ALA A 594 -5.14 -3.47 37.41
CA ALA A 594 -4.28 -2.91 36.38
C ALA A 594 -4.09 -3.90 35.22
N LEU A 595 -3.75 -5.16 35.53
CA LEU A 595 -3.60 -6.23 34.54
C LEU A 595 -4.89 -6.47 33.75
N GLU A 596 -6.04 -6.54 34.42
CA GLU A 596 -7.34 -6.73 33.76
C GLU A 596 -7.63 -5.62 32.74
N TYR A 597 -7.40 -4.36 33.11
CA TYR A 597 -7.61 -3.22 32.21
C TYR A 597 -6.59 -3.18 31.06
N PHE A 598 -5.33 -3.50 31.31
CA PHE A 598 -4.32 -3.58 30.24
C PHE A 598 -4.62 -4.70 29.25
N GLN A 599 -5.08 -5.88 29.71
CA GLN A 599 -5.49 -6.98 28.83
C GLN A 599 -6.70 -6.61 27.98
N LYS A 600 -7.71 -5.94 28.56
CA LYS A 600 -8.86 -5.42 27.80
C LYS A 600 -8.44 -4.34 26.79
N ALA A 601 -7.51 -3.46 27.16
CA ALA A 601 -6.95 -2.48 26.23
C ALA A 601 -6.23 -3.17 25.07
N LEU A 602 -5.44 -4.21 25.33
CA LEU A 602 -4.76 -4.99 24.31
C LEU A 602 -5.74 -5.74 23.41
N GLU A 603 -6.82 -6.31 23.95
CA GLU A 603 -7.86 -6.98 23.16
C GLU A 603 -8.55 -6.01 22.18
N ILE A 604 -8.99 -4.85 22.68
CA ILE A 604 -9.63 -3.82 21.86
C ILE A 604 -8.64 -3.19 20.88
N GLY A 605 -7.42 -2.91 21.33
CA GLY A 605 -6.34 -2.37 20.52
C GLY A 605 -6.02 -3.29 19.36
N ASN A 606 -5.87 -4.58 19.62
CA ASN A 606 -5.71 -5.57 18.55
C ASN A 606 -6.89 -5.51 17.58
N ALA A 607 -8.13 -5.50 18.05
CA ALA A 607 -9.30 -5.48 17.16
C ALA A 607 -9.43 -4.22 16.28
N SER A 608 -8.86 -3.08 16.69
CA SER A 608 -9.16 -1.76 16.07
C SER A 608 -7.97 -1.02 15.48
N LEU A 609 -6.74 -1.36 15.87
CA LEU A 609 -5.53 -0.70 15.39
C LEU A 609 -4.88 -1.51 14.26
N PRO A 610 -4.15 -0.84 13.34
CA PRO A 610 -3.33 -1.55 12.38
C PRO A 610 -2.26 -2.40 13.09
N PRO A 611 -1.85 -3.51 12.46
CA PRO A 611 -0.73 -4.30 12.95
C PRO A 611 0.51 -3.44 13.20
N GLY A 612 1.18 -3.64 14.34
CA GLY A 612 2.39 -2.91 14.70
C GLY A 612 2.14 -1.48 15.20
N HIS A 613 0.92 -1.12 15.57
CA HIS A 613 0.66 0.22 16.12
C HIS A 613 1.39 0.47 17.46
N LEU A 614 1.94 1.68 17.67
CA LEU A 614 2.68 2.05 18.88
C LEU A 614 1.89 1.87 20.19
N ASP A 615 0.61 2.19 20.24
CA ASP A 615 -0.26 1.85 21.39
C ASP A 615 -0.17 0.37 21.83
N LEU A 616 0.01 -0.58 20.89
CA LEU A 616 0.16 -1.99 21.24
C LEU A 616 1.48 -2.25 21.99
N VAL A 617 2.53 -1.49 21.68
CA VAL A 617 3.81 -1.51 22.41
C VAL A 617 3.58 -1.10 23.86
N ASP A 618 2.85 -0.02 24.10
CA ASP A 618 2.54 0.46 25.44
C ASP A 618 1.73 -0.58 26.23
N TYR A 619 0.73 -1.20 25.60
CA TYR A 619 -0.11 -2.22 26.26
C TYR A 619 0.72 -3.46 26.62
N HIS A 620 1.52 -3.99 25.70
CA HIS A 620 2.41 -5.12 25.98
C HIS A 620 3.44 -4.78 27.08
N THR A 621 4.03 -3.58 27.02
CA THR A 621 5.00 -3.12 28.03
C THR A 621 4.38 -3.04 29.41
N ASN A 622 3.17 -2.49 29.52
CA ASN A 622 2.45 -2.38 30.78
C ASN A 622 2.06 -3.75 31.36
N ILE A 623 1.58 -4.68 30.53
CA ILE A 623 1.30 -6.06 30.95
C ILE A 623 2.59 -6.73 31.43
N GLY A 624 3.70 -6.57 30.69
CA GLY A 624 5.01 -7.12 31.06
C GLY A 624 5.50 -6.60 32.40
N ARG A 625 5.34 -5.29 32.67
CA ARG A 625 5.69 -4.66 33.95
C ARG A 625 4.91 -5.24 35.12
N ILE A 626 3.60 -5.48 34.95
CA ILE A 626 2.78 -6.11 36.00
C ILE A 626 3.21 -7.57 36.24
N TYR A 627 3.48 -8.34 35.19
CA TYR A 627 3.99 -9.70 35.37
C TYR A 627 5.36 -9.74 36.07
N ASP A 628 6.26 -8.81 35.77
CA ASP A 628 7.56 -8.70 36.45
C ASP A 628 7.39 -8.37 37.95
N LYS A 629 6.49 -7.44 38.30
CA LYS A 629 6.11 -7.16 39.70
C LYS A 629 5.56 -8.40 40.42
N GLN A 630 4.74 -9.19 39.73
CA GLN A 630 4.18 -10.44 40.24
C GLN A 630 5.17 -11.61 40.23
N LYS A 631 6.45 -11.38 39.87
CA LYS A 631 7.51 -12.39 39.74
C LYS A 631 7.22 -13.48 38.70
N GLN A 632 6.32 -13.20 37.77
CA GLN A 632 5.98 -14.04 36.64
C GLN A 632 6.92 -13.75 35.45
N PHE A 633 8.22 -13.90 35.66
CA PHE A 633 9.26 -13.40 34.77
C PHE A 633 9.20 -13.97 33.34
N LYS A 634 8.73 -15.22 33.17
CA LYS A 634 8.56 -15.82 31.85
C LYS A 634 7.51 -15.06 31.02
N PHE A 635 6.33 -14.81 31.59
CA PHE A 635 5.27 -14.06 30.93
C PHE A 635 5.67 -12.61 30.71
N ALA A 636 6.36 -11.98 31.67
CA ALA A 636 6.90 -10.63 31.51
C ALA A 636 7.83 -10.54 30.30
N LEU A 637 8.77 -11.49 30.17
CA LEU A 637 9.71 -11.53 29.07
C LEU A 637 9.02 -11.70 27.71
N GLU A 638 8.05 -12.61 27.61
CA GLU A 638 7.26 -12.80 26.39
C GLU A 638 6.58 -11.50 25.95
N GLN A 639 6.02 -10.73 26.88
CA GLN A 639 5.37 -9.45 26.56
C GLN A 639 6.36 -8.37 26.13
N PHE A 640 7.51 -8.25 26.79
CA PHE A 640 8.54 -7.29 26.40
C PHE A 640 9.15 -7.61 25.03
N GLU A 641 9.35 -8.90 24.71
CA GLU A 641 9.85 -9.34 23.40
C GLU A 641 8.83 -9.06 22.28
N LEU A 642 7.52 -9.22 22.54
CA LEU A 642 6.47 -8.80 21.60
C LEU A 642 6.46 -7.29 21.36
N ALA A 643 6.60 -6.48 22.42
CA ALA A 643 6.70 -5.03 22.32
C ALA A 643 7.93 -4.61 21.51
N LEU A 644 9.09 -5.22 21.78
CA LEU A 644 10.33 -4.94 21.05
C LEU A 644 10.22 -5.31 19.57
N LYS A 645 9.62 -6.45 19.25
CA LYS A 645 9.40 -6.88 17.86
C LYS A 645 8.56 -5.88 17.07
N ILE A 646 7.55 -5.27 17.69
CA ILE A 646 6.77 -4.21 17.04
C ILE A 646 7.65 -2.97 16.80
N MET A 647 8.52 -2.62 17.74
CA MET A 647 9.43 -1.49 17.65
C MET A 647 10.55 -1.65 16.62
N GLU A 648 11.01 -2.88 16.35
CA GLU A 648 12.05 -3.18 15.36
C GLU A 648 11.64 -2.76 13.93
N ASP A 649 10.34 -2.69 13.64
CA ASP A 649 9.80 -2.25 12.35
C ASP A 649 9.73 -0.71 12.20
N PHE A 650 10.10 0.07 13.23
CA PHE A 650 10.06 1.54 13.22
C PHE A 650 11.42 2.23 12.99
N PRO A 651 11.45 3.44 12.41
CA PRO A 651 12.69 4.21 12.24
C PRO A 651 13.36 4.51 13.59
N ARG A 652 14.70 4.61 13.57
CA ARG A 652 15.59 4.75 14.74
C ARG A 652 15.40 6.02 15.59
N GLU A 653 14.42 6.86 15.31
CA GLU A 653 14.14 8.08 16.10
C GLU A 653 13.53 7.76 17.49
N GLU A 654 12.98 6.56 17.70
CA GLU A 654 12.51 6.08 19.03
C GLU A 654 13.53 5.25 19.82
N THR A 655 14.83 5.55 19.65
CA THR A 655 15.93 4.85 20.38
C THR A 655 15.69 4.74 21.89
N ASP A 656 15.04 5.73 22.51
CA ASP A 656 14.81 5.76 23.94
C ASP A 656 13.78 4.70 24.41
N ARG A 657 12.75 4.41 23.60
CA ARG A 657 11.77 3.35 23.88
C ARG A 657 12.37 1.96 23.69
N ILE A 658 13.14 1.77 22.60
CA ILE A 658 13.87 0.52 22.36
C ILE A 658 14.82 0.23 23.52
N GLY A 659 15.62 1.23 23.93
CA GLY A 659 16.55 1.07 25.06
C GLY A 659 15.84 0.74 26.38
N LYS A 660 14.66 1.32 26.64
CA LYS A 660 13.83 0.96 27.80
C LYS A 660 13.35 -0.50 27.75
N LEU A 661 12.87 -0.96 26.60
CA LEU A 661 12.45 -2.35 26.40
C LEU A 661 13.60 -3.34 26.55
N GLU A 662 14.75 -3.06 25.93
CA GLU A 662 15.96 -3.87 26.07
C GLU A 662 16.41 -3.96 27.53
N LYS A 663 16.35 -2.84 28.27
CA LYS A 663 16.64 -2.81 29.70
C LYS A 663 15.67 -3.71 30.48
N TYR A 664 14.36 -3.61 30.26
CA TYR A 664 13.37 -4.48 30.89
C TYR A 664 13.66 -5.97 30.60
N ILE A 665 13.98 -6.31 29.36
CA ILE A 665 14.32 -7.68 28.95
C ILE A 665 15.57 -8.18 29.68
N ILE A 666 16.64 -7.38 29.74
CA ILE A 666 17.89 -7.74 30.41
C ILE A 666 17.67 -7.93 31.91
N GLU A 667 16.96 -7.01 32.56
CA GLU A 667 16.66 -7.09 33.99
C GLU A 667 15.78 -8.30 34.33
N THR A 668 14.75 -8.56 33.54
CA THR A 668 13.86 -9.72 33.71
C THR A 668 14.63 -11.03 33.50
N LYS A 669 15.51 -11.10 32.48
CA LYS A 669 16.39 -12.27 32.24
C LYS A 669 17.35 -12.52 33.40
N LYS A 670 17.81 -11.47 34.10
CA LYS A 670 18.63 -11.62 35.31
C LYS A 670 17.84 -12.19 36.49
N LYS A 671 16.57 -11.79 36.67
CA LYS A 671 15.70 -12.29 37.74
C LYS A 671 15.19 -13.72 37.50
N LEU A 672 15.14 -14.15 36.24
CA LEU A 672 14.72 -15.50 35.84
C LEU A 672 15.83 -16.55 36.08
N ARG A 673 17.09 -16.13 36.07
CA ARG A 673 18.26 -16.97 36.42
C ARG A 673 18.39 -17.11 37.92
#